data_AF-A0A3D1EZH6-F1
#
_entry.id   AF-A0A3D1EZH6-F1
#
_cell.length_a   1.000
_cell.length_b   1.000
_cell.length_c   1.000
_cell.angle_alpha   90.00
_cell.angle_beta   90.00
_cell.angle_gamma   90.00
#
_symmetry.space_group_name_H-M   'P 1'
#
loop_
_entity.id
_entity.type
_entity.pdbx_description
1 polymer ?
#
loop_
_entity_poly.entity_id
_entity_poly.type
_entity_poly.pdbx_seq_one_letter_code
_entity_poly.pdbx_strand_id
1 'polypeptide(L)'
;MRLTNPIRRLFPSMFHRRLLLLALMMIIGGIILTSRMSYMTLVQANDWRRMAESRLTTQQFIPTVRGRILDRQGRVLAADSPAYDVAVYYSVISDEWPYKMAYRQARKVYKRDWYDYSKAEREERTAEFLPEYQKQVDNMWNLLARLGNVTPMELTEAKAGVLEKVARLKSYLWSRWRKKAQEESDEPVTLADVASDIMEERDYHAVVFAISSTNRLHLQKILTEAIDNTESVWRRVRLIDSTQRSYPLDELSITIDRSHFPSPLRGGDTPLIQVDVAGVGTHLVGNIRRLWKQDNLPPFWTKNEQGESVPDFAGYQPGDKIGAWGIEQEMENLLRGERGKRETNLESGEVHTRHPIPGEDIKLSVDIQLQARIQALMSRDKRVGLMRQQFWHAKDMDEANMGKPLNGSAVVLEVKTGQVLAAVSVPGYSRVDLKEKPTEFWRSNWAKVNHPLIYRPIAMSYPPGSTMKPIALAAAYSGGILQLRDAIDCQGALDMDHPGRNRCWIYKASMVGHGPLIGHEAICVSCNVFFYTIGQRFGLRRLVDWYGKLGLGQPTDCGLTPEHAGYLPKLDNKGQIINRNLGVQDAIQMGIGQGPVEWTPLQCANTYATLARNGQSLQPTFVLSPASPQASHTVKLDAAGLKQVIQGMYESVNDRR
;
A
#
# COMPACT_ATOMS: atom_id res chain seq x y z
N MET A 1 71.50 -10.00 -61.45
CA MET A 1 70.35 -10.36 -62.31
C MET A 1 69.11 -9.66 -61.75
N ARG A 2 68.56 -8.63 -62.41
CA ARG A 2 67.45 -7.81 -61.86
C ARG A 2 66.10 -8.51 -62.08
N LEU A 3 65.38 -8.81 -61.01
CA LEU A 3 63.98 -9.26 -61.06
C LEU A 3 63.13 -8.21 -61.78
N THR A 4 62.65 -8.53 -62.97
CA THR A 4 61.78 -7.64 -63.76
C THR A 4 60.37 -7.65 -63.19
N ASN A 5 60.02 -6.59 -62.46
CA ASN A 5 58.69 -6.43 -61.87
C ASN A 5 57.62 -6.37 -62.98
N PRO A 6 56.74 -7.40 -63.13
CA PRO A 6 55.98 -7.64 -64.37
C PRO A 6 54.96 -6.55 -64.69
N ILE A 7 54.51 -5.81 -63.67
CA ILE A 7 53.53 -4.72 -63.79
C ILE A 7 54.02 -3.59 -64.74
N ARG A 8 55.33 -3.40 -64.88
CA ARG A 8 55.87 -2.34 -65.77
C ARG A 8 55.74 -2.63 -67.27
N ARG A 9 55.53 -3.88 -67.71
CA ARG A 9 55.45 -4.22 -69.15
C ARG A 9 54.05 -4.08 -69.77
N LEU A 10 52.98 -4.16 -68.98
CA LEU A 10 51.60 -4.11 -69.50
C LEU A 10 51.01 -2.70 -69.57
N PHE A 11 51.46 -1.76 -68.73
CA PHE A 11 50.89 -0.40 -68.66
C PHE A 11 52.00 0.67 -68.68
N PRO A 12 52.35 1.21 -69.87
CA PRO A 12 53.53 2.07 -70.03
C PRO A 12 53.33 3.52 -69.57
N SER A 13 52.13 4.10 -69.75
CA SER A 13 51.90 5.52 -69.39
C SER A 13 51.30 5.73 -68.00
N MET A 14 51.61 6.87 -67.38
CA MET A 14 51.07 7.28 -66.07
C MET A 14 49.54 7.38 -66.07
N PHE A 15 48.94 7.72 -67.22
CA PHE A 15 47.49 7.80 -67.40
C PHE A 15 46.81 6.44 -67.19
N HIS A 16 47.29 5.38 -67.86
CA HIS A 16 46.71 4.04 -67.73
C HIS A 16 46.77 3.53 -66.28
N ARG A 17 47.84 3.81 -65.56
CA ARG A 17 47.97 3.41 -64.14
C ARG A 17 46.98 4.15 -63.23
N ARG A 18 46.74 5.44 -63.47
CA ARG A 18 45.72 6.23 -62.75
C ARG A 18 44.31 5.75 -63.06
N LEU A 19 44.02 5.45 -64.34
CA LEU A 19 42.72 4.93 -64.77
C LEU A 19 42.42 3.55 -64.16
N LEU A 20 43.42 2.66 -64.09
CA LEU A 20 43.29 1.34 -63.48
C LEU A 20 43.11 1.44 -61.94
N LEU A 21 43.77 2.41 -61.29
CA LEU A 21 43.56 2.72 -59.88
C LEU A 21 42.13 3.25 -59.61
N LEU A 22 41.63 4.16 -60.44
CA LEU A 22 40.25 4.66 -60.37
C LEU A 22 39.22 3.55 -60.60
N ALA A 23 39.43 2.70 -61.61
CA ALA A 23 38.57 1.53 -61.86
C ALA A 23 38.58 0.57 -60.67
N LEU A 24 39.75 0.28 -60.08
CA LEU A 24 39.87 -0.56 -58.88
C LEU A 24 39.16 0.08 -57.67
N MET A 25 39.29 1.39 -57.46
CA MET A 25 38.56 2.10 -56.40
C MET A 25 37.04 2.02 -56.60
N MET A 26 36.54 2.19 -57.82
CA MET A 26 35.11 2.04 -58.12
C MET A 26 34.61 0.60 -57.92
N ILE A 27 35.40 -0.40 -58.30
CA ILE A 27 35.08 -1.82 -58.06
C ILE A 27 35.04 -2.13 -56.56
N ILE A 28 36.02 -1.66 -55.79
CA ILE A 28 36.06 -1.84 -54.33
C ILE A 28 34.85 -1.13 -53.68
N GLY A 29 34.55 0.11 -54.08
CA GLY A 29 33.35 0.83 -53.61
C GLY A 29 32.05 0.08 -53.93
N GLY A 30 31.93 -0.45 -55.15
CA GLY A 30 30.82 -1.30 -55.55
C GLY A 30 30.67 -2.54 -54.68
N ILE A 31 31.76 -3.28 -54.44
CA ILE A 31 31.79 -4.47 -53.56
C ILE A 31 31.35 -4.12 -52.13
N ILE A 32 31.83 -3.00 -51.58
CA ILE A 32 31.43 -2.51 -50.25
C ILE A 32 29.92 -2.24 -50.20
N LEU A 33 29.38 -1.51 -51.18
CA LEU A 33 27.94 -1.22 -51.25
C LEU A 33 27.10 -2.49 -51.44
N THR A 34 27.50 -3.40 -52.33
CA THR A 34 26.79 -4.67 -52.57
C THR A 34 26.82 -5.56 -51.33
N SER A 35 27.98 -5.70 -50.67
CA SER A 35 28.09 -6.48 -49.42
C SER A 35 27.24 -5.88 -48.30
N ARG A 36 27.18 -4.54 -48.17
CA ARG A 36 26.32 -3.87 -47.19
C ARG A 36 24.83 -4.08 -47.49
N MET A 37 24.44 -4.01 -48.76
CA MET A 37 23.08 -4.31 -49.20
C MET A 37 22.71 -5.76 -48.88
N SER A 38 23.55 -6.73 -49.26
CA SER A 38 23.37 -8.16 -48.94
C SER A 38 23.27 -8.43 -47.44
N TYR A 39 24.05 -7.73 -46.61
CA TYR A 39 23.95 -7.82 -45.16
C TYR A 39 22.57 -7.36 -44.66
N MET A 40 22.06 -6.24 -45.17
CA MET A 40 20.72 -5.76 -44.79
C MET A 40 19.59 -6.66 -45.32
N THR A 41 19.71 -7.20 -46.53
CA THR A 41 18.65 -7.98 -47.21
C THR A 41 18.68 -9.48 -46.95
N LEU A 42 19.73 -10.02 -46.33
CA LEU A 42 19.83 -11.44 -45.97
C LEU A 42 20.00 -11.66 -44.46
N VAL A 43 20.90 -10.91 -43.80
CA VAL A 43 21.19 -11.11 -42.36
C VAL A 43 20.14 -10.42 -41.50
N GLN A 44 19.81 -9.15 -41.80
CA GLN A 44 18.83 -8.37 -41.03
C GLN A 44 17.39 -8.49 -41.56
N ALA A 45 17.14 -9.27 -42.61
CA ALA A 45 15.84 -9.32 -43.28
C ALA A 45 14.68 -9.71 -42.35
N ASN A 46 14.94 -10.61 -41.41
CA ASN A 46 13.95 -11.05 -40.43
C ASN A 46 13.63 -9.93 -39.42
N ASP A 47 14.62 -9.14 -39.01
CA ASP A 47 14.42 -7.99 -38.11
C ASP A 47 13.64 -6.87 -38.81
N TRP A 48 13.94 -6.61 -40.09
CA TRP A 48 13.19 -5.64 -40.90
C TRP A 48 11.75 -6.09 -41.16
N ARG A 49 11.49 -7.39 -41.38
CA ARG A 49 10.13 -7.93 -41.47
C ARG A 49 9.37 -7.79 -40.14
N ARG A 50 9.94 -8.22 -39.02
CA ARG A 50 9.34 -8.04 -37.68
C ARG A 50 9.05 -6.57 -37.37
N MET A 51 9.94 -5.65 -37.77
CA MET A 51 9.71 -4.21 -37.64
C MET A 51 8.60 -3.67 -38.55
N ALA A 52 8.36 -4.28 -39.72
CA ALA A 52 7.23 -3.93 -40.57
C ALA A 52 5.91 -4.50 -40.01
N GLU A 53 5.88 -5.79 -39.67
CA GLU A 53 4.73 -6.50 -39.08
C GLU A 53 4.27 -5.85 -37.76
N SER A 54 5.21 -5.42 -36.91
CA SER A 54 4.87 -4.70 -35.66
C SER A 54 4.27 -3.31 -35.89
N ARG A 55 4.48 -2.67 -37.05
CA ARG A 55 3.80 -1.42 -37.43
C ARG A 55 2.42 -1.66 -38.05
N LEU A 56 2.18 -2.86 -38.58
CA LEU A 56 0.88 -3.28 -39.11
C LEU A 56 -0.05 -3.79 -38.02
N THR A 57 0.41 -3.96 -36.78
CA THR A 57 -0.43 -4.45 -35.67
C THR A 57 -0.76 -3.35 -34.67
N THR A 58 -2.05 -3.02 -34.52
CA THR A 58 -2.53 -2.13 -33.43
C THR A 58 -2.85 -2.96 -32.19
N GLN A 59 -2.41 -2.51 -31.01
CA GLN A 59 -2.64 -3.18 -29.73
C GLN A 59 -3.56 -2.36 -28.82
N GLN A 60 -4.56 -3.00 -28.23
CA GLN A 60 -5.45 -2.42 -27.22
C GLN A 60 -5.53 -3.34 -26.00
N PHE A 61 -5.28 -2.81 -24.80
CA PHE A 61 -5.42 -3.58 -23.57
C PHE A 61 -6.88 -3.67 -23.13
N ILE A 62 -7.27 -4.84 -22.63
CA ILE A 62 -8.58 -5.08 -22.02
C ILE A 62 -8.36 -5.06 -20.49
N PRO A 63 -9.08 -4.20 -19.74
CA PRO A 63 -8.96 -4.17 -18.28
C PRO A 63 -9.39 -5.51 -17.67
N THR A 64 -8.89 -5.78 -16.47
CA THR A 64 -9.30 -6.92 -15.64
C THR A 64 -9.95 -6.43 -14.35
N VAL A 65 -10.66 -7.32 -13.66
CA VAL A 65 -11.34 -7.04 -12.39
C VAL A 65 -10.46 -7.46 -11.23
N ARG A 66 -10.29 -6.58 -10.25
CA ARG A 66 -9.51 -6.88 -9.05
C ARG A 66 -10.28 -7.80 -8.11
N GLY A 67 -9.62 -8.85 -7.62
CA GLY A 67 -10.19 -9.83 -6.68
C GLY A 67 -10.74 -9.20 -5.40
N ARG A 68 -11.69 -9.87 -4.75
CA ARG A 68 -12.37 -9.37 -3.55
C ARG A 68 -11.56 -9.71 -2.31
N ILE A 69 -11.59 -8.83 -1.32
CA ILE A 69 -11.12 -9.15 0.04
C ILE A 69 -12.36 -9.51 0.86
N LEU A 70 -12.38 -10.71 1.40
CA LEU A 70 -13.47 -11.30 2.17
C LEU A 70 -13.03 -11.54 3.61
N ASP A 71 -13.94 -11.41 4.55
CA ASP A 71 -13.71 -11.81 5.94
C ASP A 71 -13.88 -13.32 6.15
N ARG A 72 -13.67 -13.80 7.38
CA ARG A 72 -13.80 -15.22 7.72
C ARG A 72 -15.17 -15.82 7.39
N GLN A 73 -16.23 -15.03 7.51
CA GLN A 73 -17.61 -15.42 7.21
C GLN A 73 -17.98 -15.22 5.73
N GLY A 74 -17.07 -14.71 4.89
CA GLY A 74 -17.31 -14.44 3.47
C GLY A 74 -17.98 -13.09 3.21
N ARG A 75 -18.06 -12.20 4.20
CA ARG A 75 -18.57 -10.84 4.04
C ARG A 75 -17.53 -10.01 3.29
N VAL A 76 -17.98 -9.19 2.33
CA VAL A 76 -17.09 -8.39 1.48
C VAL A 76 -16.50 -7.23 2.30
N LEU A 77 -15.17 -7.17 2.36
CA LEU A 77 -14.41 -6.08 2.96
C LEU A 77 -13.92 -5.08 1.91
N ALA A 78 -13.50 -5.59 0.76
CA ALA A 78 -13.19 -4.78 -0.43
C ALA A 78 -13.63 -5.51 -1.70
N ALA A 79 -14.19 -4.79 -2.66
CA ALA A 79 -14.50 -5.32 -3.99
C ALA A 79 -14.52 -4.22 -5.04
N ASP A 80 -14.29 -4.57 -6.29
CA ASP A 80 -14.50 -3.67 -7.41
C ASP A 80 -15.99 -3.56 -7.72
N SER A 81 -16.52 -2.34 -7.67
CA SER A 81 -17.85 -1.99 -8.15
C SER A 81 -17.74 -1.38 -9.56
N PRO A 82 -18.65 -1.71 -10.49
CA PRO A 82 -18.75 -1.02 -11.77
C PRO A 82 -18.96 0.48 -11.55
N ALA A 83 -18.15 1.29 -12.21
CA ALA A 83 -18.20 2.73 -12.18
C ALA A 83 -18.03 3.27 -13.61
N TYR A 84 -18.19 4.57 -13.80
CA TYR A 84 -18.04 5.18 -15.12
C TYR A 84 -17.16 6.42 -15.00
N ASP A 85 -16.16 6.51 -15.86
CA ASP A 85 -15.33 7.70 -16.00
C ASP A 85 -15.87 8.53 -17.17
N VAL A 86 -15.78 9.85 -17.06
CA VAL A 86 -16.11 10.77 -18.16
C VAL A 86 -14.81 11.21 -18.80
N ALA A 87 -14.66 10.88 -20.08
CA ALA A 87 -13.55 11.31 -20.90
C ALA A 87 -13.96 12.40 -21.87
N VAL A 88 -13.10 13.41 -22.00
CA VAL A 88 -13.33 14.58 -22.84
C VAL A 88 -12.22 14.65 -23.88
N TYR A 89 -12.60 14.97 -25.12
CA TYR A 89 -11.67 15.07 -26.24
C TYR A 89 -10.62 16.16 -25.99
N TYR A 90 -9.35 15.87 -26.28
CA TYR A 90 -8.21 16.73 -25.90
C TYR A 90 -8.41 18.22 -26.25
N SER A 91 -8.94 18.55 -27.44
CA SER A 91 -9.15 19.94 -27.84
C SER A 91 -10.10 20.75 -26.93
N VAL A 92 -10.97 20.11 -26.16
CA VAL A 92 -11.84 20.79 -25.17
C VAL A 92 -11.10 20.94 -23.82
N ILE A 93 -10.11 20.09 -23.55
CA ILE A 93 -9.24 20.17 -22.36
C ILE A 93 -8.16 21.24 -22.56
N SER A 94 -7.60 21.37 -23.77
CA SER A 94 -6.65 22.43 -24.15
C SER A 94 -7.32 23.76 -24.52
N ASP A 95 -8.64 23.88 -24.33
CA ASP A 95 -9.46 25.06 -24.63
C ASP A 95 -9.37 25.55 -26.11
N GLU A 96 -8.83 24.73 -27.02
CA GLU A 96 -8.78 24.98 -28.47
C GLU A 96 -10.14 24.82 -29.18
N TRP A 97 -11.02 23.98 -28.64
CA TRP A 97 -12.32 23.66 -29.24
C TRP A 97 -13.25 24.88 -29.39
N PRO A 98 -13.49 25.71 -28.35
CA PRO A 98 -14.37 26.88 -28.50
C PRO A 98 -13.85 27.85 -29.57
N TYR A 99 -12.54 28.07 -29.64
CA TYR A 99 -11.92 28.85 -30.71
C TYR A 99 -12.11 28.22 -32.10
N LYS A 100 -11.86 26.91 -32.25
CA LYS A 100 -12.06 26.19 -33.53
C LYS A 100 -13.52 26.22 -33.99
N MET A 101 -14.49 26.27 -33.08
CA MET A 101 -15.90 26.41 -33.41
C MET A 101 -16.27 27.85 -33.77
N ALA A 102 -15.86 28.83 -32.97
CA ALA A 102 -16.04 30.25 -33.25
C ALA A 102 -15.46 30.65 -34.62
N TYR A 103 -14.26 30.16 -34.96
CA TYR A 103 -13.62 30.39 -36.26
C TYR A 103 -14.42 29.79 -37.42
N ARG A 104 -14.99 28.60 -37.24
CA ARG A 104 -15.87 27.96 -38.25
C ARG A 104 -17.17 28.75 -38.43
N GLN A 105 -17.75 29.24 -37.34
CA GLN A 105 -18.98 30.02 -37.37
C GLN A 105 -18.76 31.38 -38.03
N ALA A 106 -17.70 32.10 -37.65
CA ALA A 106 -17.28 33.34 -38.33
C ALA A 106 -17.04 33.11 -39.84
N ARG A 107 -16.33 32.04 -40.22
CA ARG A 107 -16.15 31.65 -41.63
C ARG A 107 -17.44 31.28 -42.37
N LYS A 108 -18.46 30.78 -41.66
CA LYS A 108 -19.78 30.40 -42.21
C LYS A 108 -20.66 31.63 -42.41
N VAL A 109 -20.57 32.62 -41.51
CA VAL A 109 -21.28 33.91 -41.58
C VAL A 109 -20.64 34.82 -42.62
N TYR A 110 -19.36 35.17 -42.48
CA TYR A 110 -18.63 36.07 -43.39
C TYR A 110 -18.07 35.37 -44.64
N LYS A 111 -18.68 34.25 -45.07
CA LYS A 111 -18.15 33.30 -46.07
C LYS A 111 -17.67 33.94 -47.38
N ARG A 112 -18.28 35.06 -47.79
CA ARG A 112 -18.00 35.78 -49.04
C ARG A 112 -16.66 36.52 -48.99
N ASP A 113 -16.39 37.22 -47.89
CA ASP A 113 -15.26 38.16 -47.75
C ASP A 113 -14.13 37.56 -46.88
N TRP A 114 -14.36 36.38 -46.29
CA TRP A 114 -13.45 35.71 -45.35
C TRP A 114 -12.01 35.58 -45.86
N TYR A 115 -11.83 35.36 -47.16
CA TYR A 115 -10.53 35.17 -47.79
C TYR A 115 -9.78 36.47 -48.02
N ASP A 116 -10.48 37.60 -48.10
CA ASP A 116 -9.90 38.92 -48.33
C ASP A 116 -9.43 39.59 -47.03
N TYR A 117 -10.05 39.23 -45.90
CA TYR A 117 -9.63 39.69 -44.57
C TYR A 117 -8.21 39.25 -44.19
N SER A 118 -7.47 40.18 -43.58
CA SER A 118 -6.19 39.90 -42.93
C SER A 118 -6.32 38.95 -41.72
N LYS A 119 -5.20 38.48 -41.19
CA LYS A 119 -5.18 37.58 -40.03
C LYS A 119 -5.87 38.21 -38.81
N ALA A 120 -5.56 39.48 -38.51
CA ALA A 120 -6.14 40.19 -37.36
C ALA A 120 -7.66 40.39 -37.52
N GLU A 121 -8.13 40.74 -38.72
CA GLU A 121 -9.56 40.91 -39.02
C GLU A 121 -10.36 39.60 -38.91
N ARG A 122 -9.75 38.45 -39.20
CA ARG A 122 -10.34 37.12 -38.97
C ARG A 122 -10.37 36.75 -37.48
N GLU A 123 -9.34 37.16 -36.73
CA GLU A 123 -9.27 36.94 -35.27
C GLU A 123 -10.34 37.78 -34.53
N GLU A 124 -10.52 39.05 -34.90
CA GLU A 124 -11.57 39.93 -34.38
C GLU A 124 -12.98 39.35 -34.63
N ARG A 125 -13.29 38.97 -35.88
CA ARG A 125 -14.57 38.31 -36.25
C ARG A 125 -14.76 36.94 -35.60
N THR A 126 -13.67 36.26 -35.23
CA THR A 126 -13.73 35.01 -34.46
C THR A 126 -14.04 35.29 -32.99
N ALA A 127 -13.52 36.38 -32.43
CA ALA A 127 -13.76 36.78 -31.05
C ALA A 127 -15.24 37.14 -30.76
N GLU A 128 -16.00 37.57 -31.77
CA GLU A 128 -17.46 37.81 -31.65
C GLU A 128 -18.24 36.55 -31.23
N PHE A 129 -17.93 35.39 -31.81
CA PHE A 129 -18.61 34.12 -31.52
C PHE A 129 -17.98 33.32 -30.37
N LEU A 130 -16.77 33.68 -29.93
CA LEU A 130 -16.04 32.94 -28.89
C LEU A 130 -16.78 32.85 -27.54
N PRO A 131 -17.42 33.90 -27.01
CA PRO A 131 -18.12 33.84 -25.72
C PRO A 131 -19.27 32.82 -25.68
N GLU A 132 -19.95 32.57 -26.81
CA GLU A 132 -21.03 31.59 -26.88
C GLU A 132 -20.50 30.17 -26.68
N TYR A 133 -19.49 29.78 -27.46
CA TYR A 133 -18.88 28.44 -27.34
C TYR A 133 -18.11 28.27 -26.02
N GLN A 134 -17.50 29.33 -25.49
CA GLN A 134 -16.89 29.28 -24.15
C GLN A 134 -17.95 28.98 -23.08
N LYS A 135 -19.10 29.67 -23.11
CA LYS A 135 -20.23 29.41 -22.20
C LYS A 135 -20.77 27.99 -22.31
N GLN A 136 -20.77 27.38 -23.50
CA GLN A 136 -21.11 25.95 -23.65
C GLN A 136 -20.11 25.03 -22.94
N VAL A 137 -18.80 25.29 -23.09
CA VAL A 137 -17.72 24.56 -22.43
C VAL A 137 -17.79 24.71 -20.92
N ASP A 138 -18.01 25.93 -20.42
CA ASP A 138 -18.14 26.22 -18.98
C ASP A 138 -19.37 25.54 -18.37
N ASN A 139 -20.51 25.56 -19.06
CA ASN A 139 -21.73 24.86 -18.63
C ASN A 139 -21.50 23.33 -18.59
N MET A 140 -20.80 22.78 -19.58
CA MET A 140 -20.42 21.37 -19.61
C MET A 140 -19.54 21.01 -18.41
N TRP A 141 -18.46 21.76 -18.15
CA TRP A 141 -17.57 21.50 -17.01
C TRP A 141 -18.30 21.63 -15.66
N ASN A 142 -19.14 22.64 -15.49
CA ASN A 142 -19.95 22.81 -14.28
C ASN A 142 -20.92 21.64 -14.05
N LEU A 143 -21.54 21.09 -15.10
CA LEU A 143 -22.41 19.92 -14.98
C LEU A 143 -21.59 18.64 -14.70
N LEU A 144 -20.46 18.44 -15.38
CA LEU A 144 -19.58 17.29 -15.14
C LEU A 144 -19.01 17.28 -13.72
N ALA A 145 -18.63 18.44 -13.16
CA ALA A 145 -18.21 18.58 -11.77
C ALA A 145 -19.31 18.12 -10.79
N ARG A 146 -20.56 18.58 -10.99
CA ARG A 146 -21.72 18.18 -10.17
C ARG A 146 -22.02 16.68 -10.30
N LEU A 147 -22.01 16.12 -11.51
CA LEU A 147 -22.28 14.70 -11.76
C LEU A 147 -21.18 13.78 -11.23
N GLY A 148 -19.93 14.26 -11.16
CA GLY A 148 -18.82 13.56 -10.53
C GLY A 148 -18.71 13.74 -9.01
N ASN A 149 -19.44 14.69 -8.43
CA ASN A 149 -19.20 15.19 -7.07
C ASN A 149 -17.73 15.62 -6.87
N VAL A 150 -17.15 16.28 -7.89
CA VAL A 150 -15.76 16.74 -7.95
C VAL A 150 -15.74 18.26 -7.80
N THR A 151 -14.80 18.80 -7.03
CA THR A 151 -14.65 20.25 -6.89
C THR A 151 -14.08 20.91 -8.16
N PRO A 152 -14.34 22.21 -8.40
CA PRO A 152 -13.74 22.93 -9.53
C PRO A 152 -12.19 22.89 -9.53
N MET A 153 -11.58 22.81 -8.34
CA MET A 153 -10.12 22.72 -8.17
C MET A 153 -9.59 21.37 -8.65
N GLU A 154 -10.15 20.25 -8.17
CA GLU A 154 -9.77 18.89 -8.61
C GLU A 154 -9.98 18.69 -10.11
N LEU A 155 -11.05 19.25 -10.69
CA LEU A 155 -11.29 19.22 -12.13
C LEU A 155 -10.22 20.00 -12.92
N THR A 156 -9.77 21.14 -12.37
CA THR A 156 -8.70 21.95 -12.96
C THR A 156 -7.35 21.22 -12.89
N GLU A 157 -7.05 20.56 -11.76
CA GLU A 157 -5.87 19.70 -11.60
C GLU A 157 -5.91 18.51 -12.57
N ALA A 158 -7.08 17.89 -12.77
CA ALA A 158 -7.26 16.81 -13.73
C ALA A 158 -7.03 17.28 -15.19
N LYS A 159 -7.56 18.46 -15.57
CA LYS A 159 -7.24 19.10 -16.87
C LYS A 159 -5.73 19.31 -17.01
N ALA A 160 -5.10 19.93 -16.02
CA ALA A 160 -3.67 20.26 -16.05
C ALA A 160 -2.78 19.01 -16.18
N GLY A 161 -3.08 17.94 -15.45
CA GLY A 161 -2.34 16.68 -15.54
C GLY A 161 -2.45 15.99 -16.90
N VAL A 162 -3.58 16.12 -17.60
CA VAL A 162 -3.71 15.66 -19.01
C VAL A 162 -2.82 16.50 -19.92
N LEU A 163 -2.86 17.82 -19.81
CA LEU A 163 -2.05 18.73 -20.63
C LEU A 163 -0.55 18.50 -20.42
N GLU A 164 -0.09 18.35 -19.16
CA GLU A 164 1.31 18.05 -18.85
C GLU A 164 1.74 16.69 -19.43
N LYS A 165 0.90 15.65 -19.28
CA LYS A 165 1.17 14.31 -19.84
C LYS A 165 1.38 14.37 -21.36
N VAL A 166 0.46 15.04 -22.07
CA VAL A 166 0.50 15.16 -23.54
C VAL A 166 1.69 16.03 -23.99
N ALA A 167 1.90 17.19 -23.38
CA ALA A 167 3.04 18.07 -23.70
C ALA A 167 4.40 17.39 -23.47
N ARG A 168 4.52 16.58 -22.41
CA ARG A 168 5.74 15.81 -22.11
C ARG A 168 5.96 14.65 -23.09
N LEU A 169 4.90 13.94 -23.47
CA LEU A 169 4.98 12.89 -24.49
C LEU A 169 5.35 13.47 -25.86
N LYS A 170 4.74 14.60 -26.23
CA LYS A 170 5.04 15.39 -27.43
C LYS A 170 6.51 15.81 -27.47
N SER A 171 7.00 16.41 -26.38
CA SER A 171 8.43 16.76 -26.23
C SER A 171 9.38 15.57 -26.41
N TYR A 172 9.03 14.40 -25.85
CA TYR A 172 9.81 13.17 -25.99
C TYR A 172 9.80 12.64 -27.44
N LEU A 173 8.62 12.55 -28.06
CA LEU A 173 8.46 12.09 -29.45
C LEU A 173 9.16 13.02 -30.43
N TRP A 174 8.98 14.33 -30.30
CA TRP A 174 9.68 15.34 -31.10
C TRP A 174 11.19 15.27 -30.95
N SER A 175 11.72 15.08 -29.73
CA SER A 175 13.16 14.89 -29.51
C SER A 175 13.68 13.62 -30.20
N ARG A 176 12.90 12.54 -30.19
CA ARG A 176 13.22 11.27 -30.86
C ARG A 176 13.15 11.39 -32.39
N TRP A 177 12.12 12.04 -32.92
CA TRP A 177 11.97 12.30 -34.36
C TRP A 177 13.05 13.25 -34.88
N ARG A 178 13.36 14.31 -34.14
CA ARG A 178 14.47 15.23 -34.44
C ARG A 178 15.79 14.47 -34.53
N LYS A 179 16.10 13.63 -33.55
CA LYS A 179 17.34 12.85 -33.56
C LYS A 179 17.41 11.93 -34.78
N LYS A 180 16.31 11.23 -35.11
CA LYS A 180 16.24 10.38 -36.29
C LYS A 180 16.38 11.16 -37.60
N ALA A 181 15.68 12.29 -37.73
CA ALA A 181 15.79 13.16 -38.90
C ALA A 181 17.19 13.78 -39.05
N GLN A 182 17.88 14.06 -37.94
CA GLN A 182 19.27 14.50 -37.94
C GLN A 182 20.26 13.37 -38.30
N GLU A 183 19.95 12.12 -37.97
CA GLU A 183 20.69 10.93 -38.43
C GLU A 183 20.45 10.66 -39.94
N GLU A 184 19.39 11.25 -40.52
CA GLU A 184 18.98 11.12 -41.93
C GLU A 184 19.27 12.38 -42.79
N SER A 185 19.84 13.45 -42.20
CA SER A 185 20.11 14.74 -42.86
C SER A 185 21.44 15.37 -42.42
N ASP A 186 22.22 15.86 -43.38
CA ASP A 186 23.46 16.62 -43.13
C ASP A 186 23.19 18.07 -42.66
N GLU A 187 21.98 18.59 -42.82
CA GLU A 187 21.59 19.92 -42.31
C GLU A 187 21.10 19.85 -40.85
N PRO A 188 21.34 20.89 -40.02
CA PRO A 188 20.93 20.90 -38.61
C PRO A 188 19.41 20.99 -38.45
N VAL A 189 18.76 19.84 -38.21
CA VAL A 189 17.32 19.73 -38.00
C VAL A 189 16.95 20.34 -36.64
N THR A 190 15.95 21.21 -36.60
CA THR A 190 15.42 21.83 -35.37
C THR A 190 14.24 21.03 -34.80
N LEU A 191 13.70 21.46 -33.65
CA LEU A 191 12.44 20.88 -33.15
C LEU A 191 11.21 21.33 -33.96
N ALA A 192 11.28 22.47 -34.66
CA ALA A 192 10.17 22.98 -35.45
C ALA A 192 9.95 22.13 -36.72
N ASP A 193 11.03 21.63 -37.33
CA ASP A 193 10.99 20.86 -38.57
C ASP A 193 10.33 19.48 -38.40
N VAL A 194 10.31 18.96 -37.16
CA VAL A 194 9.65 17.69 -36.80
C VAL A 194 8.41 17.89 -35.92
N ALA A 195 7.94 19.13 -35.76
CA ALA A 195 6.81 19.44 -34.90
C ALA A 195 5.48 19.02 -35.56
N SER A 196 4.95 17.86 -35.16
CA SER A 196 3.61 17.41 -35.54
C SER A 196 2.70 17.15 -34.35
N ASP A 197 1.40 17.12 -34.59
CA ASP A 197 0.42 16.55 -33.67
C ASP A 197 0.78 15.10 -33.32
N ILE A 198 0.47 14.68 -32.09
CA ILE A 198 0.52 13.28 -31.66
C ILE A 198 -0.89 12.69 -31.53
N MET A 199 -1.01 11.36 -31.46
CA MET A 199 -2.32 10.68 -31.43
C MET A 199 -3.14 11.08 -30.20
N GLU A 200 -2.48 11.32 -29.08
CA GLU A 200 -3.07 11.74 -27.81
C GLU A 200 -3.73 13.13 -27.90
N GLU A 201 -3.31 14.01 -28.81
CA GLU A 201 -3.98 15.30 -29.05
C GLU A 201 -5.27 15.15 -29.88
N ARG A 202 -5.52 13.93 -30.38
CA ARG A 202 -6.68 13.54 -31.19
C ARG A 202 -7.55 12.48 -30.50
N ASP A 203 -7.37 12.29 -29.20
CA ASP A 203 -8.09 11.28 -28.40
C ASP A 203 -8.84 11.88 -27.19
N TYR A 204 -9.60 11.03 -26.50
CA TYR A 204 -10.38 11.34 -25.30
C TYR A 204 -9.59 11.01 -24.05
N HIS A 205 -9.55 11.93 -23.08
CA HIS A 205 -8.86 11.74 -21.80
C HIS A 205 -9.87 11.78 -20.66
N ALA A 206 -9.81 10.79 -19.76
CA ALA A 206 -10.62 10.74 -18.55
C ALA A 206 -10.27 11.91 -17.61
N VAL A 207 -11.28 12.68 -17.21
CA VAL A 207 -11.14 13.94 -16.43
C VAL A 207 -12.07 13.98 -15.22
N VAL A 208 -13.22 13.31 -15.28
CA VAL A 208 -14.07 13.02 -14.11
C VAL A 208 -14.12 11.50 -13.94
N PHE A 209 -13.98 11.02 -12.71
CA PHE A 209 -13.80 9.60 -12.43
C PHE A 209 -14.91 9.07 -11.53
N ALA A 210 -15.30 7.81 -11.75
CA ALA A 210 -16.24 7.06 -10.91
C ALA A 210 -17.58 7.76 -10.61
N ILE A 211 -18.28 8.24 -11.64
CA ILE A 211 -19.64 8.76 -11.49
C ILE A 211 -20.61 7.61 -11.15
N SER A 212 -21.65 7.92 -10.35
CA SER A 212 -22.66 6.94 -9.93
C SER A 212 -23.49 6.43 -11.11
N SER A 213 -24.08 5.23 -11.00
CA SER A 213 -24.98 4.68 -12.02
C SER A 213 -26.17 5.60 -12.34
N THR A 214 -26.69 6.34 -11.35
CA THR A 214 -27.74 7.34 -11.54
C THR A 214 -27.25 8.51 -12.39
N ASN A 215 -26.06 9.03 -12.10
CA ASN A 215 -25.46 10.15 -12.82
C ASN A 215 -25.00 9.72 -14.23
N ARG A 216 -24.60 8.45 -14.41
CA ARG A 216 -24.33 7.83 -15.72
C ARG A 216 -25.57 7.87 -16.61
N LEU A 217 -26.74 7.45 -16.12
CA LEU A 217 -27.99 7.48 -16.90
C LEU A 217 -28.36 8.92 -17.32
N HIS A 218 -28.20 9.88 -16.41
CA HIS A 218 -28.45 11.29 -16.71
C HIS A 218 -27.50 11.83 -17.79
N LEU A 219 -26.19 11.57 -17.66
CA LEU A 219 -25.20 11.98 -18.65
C LEU A 219 -25.42 11.27 -19.99
N GLN A 220 -25.71 9.97 -19.99
CA GLN A 220 -25.98 9.19 -21.21
C GLN A 220 -27.15 9.76 -22.00
N LYS A 221 -28.21 10.25 -21.34
CA LYS A 221 -29.32 10.95 -22.01
C LYS A 221 -28.84 12.21 -22.75
N ILE A 222 -28.08 13.07 -22.06
CA ILE A 222 -27.51 14.30 -22.66
C ILE A 222 -26.59 13.98 -23.85
N LEU A 223 -25.73 12.97 -23.71
CA LEU A 223 -24.86 12.53 -24.79
C LEU A 223 -25.64 12.01 -26.00
N THR A 224 -26.78 11.35 -25.79
CA THR A 224 -27.65 10.83 -26.85
C THR A 224 -28.37 11.96 -27.59
N GLU A 225 -28.93 12.91 -26.86
CA GLU A 225 -29.58 14.12 -27.43
C GLU A 225 -28.60 15.00 -28.22
N ALA A 226 -27.30 14.94 -27.90
CA ALA A 226 -26.25 15.70 -28.58
C ALA A 226 -25.64 15.03 -29.82
N ILE A 227 -26.05 13.80 -30.18
CA ILE A 227 -25.45 13.06 -31.33
C ILE A 227 -25.62 13.82 -32.65
N ASP A 228 -26.82 14.35 -32.89
CA ASP A 228 -27.18 15.01 -34.15
C ASP A 228 -26.68 16.46 -34.25
N ASN A 229 -26.41 17.11 -33.11
CA ASN A 229 -25.88 18.47 -33.09
C ASN A 229 -24.36 18.50 -33.25
N THR A 230 -23.91 18.65 -34.50
CA THR A 230 -22.48 18.71 -34.85
C THR A 230 -21.71 19.88 -34.22
N GLU A 231 -22.39 20.92 -33.75
CA GLU A 231 -21.80 22.11 -33.12
C GLU A 231 -21.78 22.02 -31.58
N SER A 232 -22.38 20.98 -30.98
CA SER A 232 -22.44 20.77 -29.53
C SER A 232 -21.13 20.24 -28.93
N VAL A 233 -20.69 20.83 -27.82
CA VAL A 233 -19.53 20.36 -27.04
C VAL A 233 -19.73 18.94 -26.49
N TRP A 234 -20.98 18.52 -26.22
CA TRP A 234 -21.29 17.20 -25.66
C TRP A 234 -20.89 16.03 -26.58
N ARG A 235 -20.80 16.26 -27.90
CA ARG A 235 -20.27 15.28 -28.86
C ARG A 235 -18.76 15.01 -28.69
N ARG A 236 -18.07 15.81 -27.87
CA ARG A 236 -16.67 15.65 -27.45
C ARG A 236 -16.52 15.03 -26.05
N VAL A 237 -17.61 14.51 -25.49
CA VAL A 237 -17.64 13.80 -24.21
C VAL A 237 -18.01 12.34 -24.46
N ARG A 238 -17.36 11.42 -23.73
CA ARG A 238 -17.63 9.97 -23.75
C ARG A 238 -17.69 9.43 -22.32
N LEU A 239 -18.54 8.44 -22.12
CA LEU A 239 -18.48 7.55 -20.96
C LEU A 239 -17.47 6.44 -21.26
N ILE A 240 -16.62 6.13 -20.28
CA ILE A 240 -15.71 4.99 -20.28
C ILE A 240 -16.12 4.10 -19.09
N ASP A 241 -16.32 2.82 -19.33
CA ASP A 241 -16.57 1.86 -18.25
C ASP A 241 -15.30 1.72 -17.38
N SER A 242 -15.43 1.91 -16.07
CA SER A 242 -14.33 1.87 -15.11
C SER A 242 -14.69 1.02 -13.89
N THR A 243 -13.74 0.78 -12.98
CA THR A 243 -14.02 0.14 -11.69
C THR A 243 -13.66 1.07 -10.54
N GLN A 244 -14.48 1.09 -9.50
CA GLN A 244 -14.18 1.76 -8.23
C GLN A 244 -14.06 0.72 -7.12
N ARG A 245 -12.97 0.79 -6.35
CA ARG A 245 -12.80 -0.05 -5.18
C ARG A 245 -13.73 0.42 -4.06
N SER A 246 -14.67 -0.44 -3.68
CA SER A 246 -15.67 -0.21 -2.64
C SER A 246 -15.29 -0.97 -1.37
N TYR A 247 -15.59 -0.38 -0.21
CA TYR A 247 -15.30 -0.92 1.12
C TYR A 247 -16.58 -0.87 1.98
N PRO A 248 -17.54 -1.80 1.78
CA PRO A 248 -18.91 -1.63 2.27
C PRO A 248 -19.07 -1.79 3.79
N LEU A 249 -18.04 -2.26 4.50
CA LEU A 249 -18.05 -2.49 5.95
C LEU A 249 -17.02 -1.59 6.68
N ASP A 250 -16.59 -0.49 6.07
CA ASP A 250 -15.70 0.51 6.68
C ASP A 250 -16.38 1.32 7.79
N GLU A 251 -17.71 1.45 7.71
CA GLU A 251 -18.55 2.16 8.68
C GLU A 251 -19.64 1.21 9.19
N LEU A 252 -19.76 1.07 10.52
CA LEU A 252 -20.71 0.16 11.17
C LEU A 252 -21.28 0.78 12.45
N SER A 253 -22.60 0.66 12.63
CA SER A 253 -23.27 0.96 13.89
C SER A 253 -23.30 -0.26 14.80
N ILE A 254 -22.70 -0.18 15.99
CA ILE A 254 -22.64 -1.28 16.96
C ILE A 254 -23.37 -0.92 18.25
N THR A 255 -24.25 -1.80 18.71
CA THR A 255 -24.86 -1.74 20.04
C THR A 255 -23.88 -2.26 21.09
N ILE A 256 -23.55 -1.42 22.08
CA ILE A 256 -22.75 -1.79 23.25
C ILE A 256 -23.66 -1.88 24.47
N ASP A 257 -23.56 -2.99 25.18
CA ASP A 257 -24.13 -3.13 26.51
C ASP A 257 -23.11 -2.72 27.59
N ARG A 258 -23.52 -1.76 28.43
CA ARG A 258 -22.73 -1.23 29.56
C ARG A 258 -23.16 -1.79 30.92
N SER A 259 -24.10 -2.73 30.98
CA SER A 259 -24.59 -3.36 32.21
C SER A 259 -23.45 -3.94 33.08
N HIS A 260 -22.44 -4.52 32.44
CA HIS A 260 -21.28 -5.15 33.07
C HIS A 260 -20.04 -4.24 33.19
N PHE A 261 -20.12 -2.95 32.81
CA PHE A 261 -18.98 -2.05 32.90
C PHE A 261 -18.60 -1.75 34.36
N PRO A 262 -17.35 -1.34 34.64
CA PRO A 262 -16.98 -0.82 35.96
C PRO A 262 -17.76 0.46 36.28
N SER A 263 -18.18 0.62 37.54
CA SER A 263 -18.71 1.90 38.02
C SER A 263 -17.64 2.99 37.87
N PRO A 264 -17.96 4.19 37.35
CA PRO A 264 -19.27 4.76 37.06
C PRO A 264 -19.67 4.66 35.57
N LEU A 265 -18.91 3.94 34.74
CA LEU A 265 -19.21 3.76 33.31
C LEU A 265 -20.36 2.78 33.06
N ARG A 266 -20.76 2.03 34.09
CA ARG A 266 -21.96 1.19 34.09
C ARG A 266 -23.19 2.02 33.75
N GLY A 267 -23.85 1.70 32.64
CA GLY A 267 -25.15 2.27 32.35
C GLY A 267 -26.17 1.75 33.36
N GLY A 268 -26.92 2.66 33.98
CA GLY A 268 -28.06 2.33 34.85
C GLY A 268 -29.25 1.87 34.00
N ASP A 269 -30.37 2.61 34.06
CA ASP A 269 -31.62 2.22 33.37
C ASP A 269 -31.53 2.22 31.83
N THR A 270 -30.47 2.81 31.26
CA THR A 270 -30.17 2.80 29.81
C THR A 270 -28.78 2.20 29.54
N PRO A 271 -28.60 0.87 29.69
CA PRO A 271 -27.30 0.23 29.57
C PRO A 271 -26.85 0.12 28.10
N LEU A 272 -27.80 -0.09 27.18
CA LEU A 272 -27.56 -0.20 25.75
C LEU A 272 -27.34 1.18 25.10
N ILE A 273 -26.26 1.31 24.33
CA ILE A 273 -25.97 2.48 23.50
C ILE A 273 -25.57 2.06 22.09
N GLN A 274 -26.00 2.81 21.07
CA GLN A 274 -25.53 2.65 19.70
C GLN A 274 -24.32 3.56 19.45
N VAL A 275 -23.23 2.98 18.98
CA VAL A 275 -21.95 3.65 18.70
C VAL A 275 -21.57 3.37 17.25
N ASP A 276 -21.47 4.44 16.48
CA ASP A 276 -21.04 4.36 15.09
C ASP A 276 -19.51 4.39 15.03
N VAL A 277 -18.92 3.39 14.37
CA VAL A 277 -17.48 3.27 14.17
C VAL A 277 -17.16 3.38 12.68
N ALA A 278 -16.31 4.35 12.34
CA ALA A 278 -15.72 4.50 11.02
C ALA A 278 -14.28 4.01 11.01
N GLY A 279 -13.77 3.57 9.86
CA GLY A 279 -12.42 3.05 9.72
C GLY A 279 -12.28 1.58 10.15
N VAL A 280 -13.34 0.78 10.07
CA VAL A 280 -13.33 -0.61 10.59
C VAL A 280 -12.41 -1.47 9.72
N GLY A 281 -11.28 -1.88 10.30
CA GLY A 281 -10.29 -2.70 9.61
C GLY A 281 -9.49 -1.97 8.52
N THR A 282 -9.49 -0.63 8.48
CA THR A 282 -8.83 0.14 7.40
C THR A 282 -7.32 -0.09 7.31
N HIS A 283 -6.61 -0.25 8.43
CA HIS A 283 -5.20 -0.65 8.43
C HIS A 283 -4.96 -2.05 7.88
N LEU A 284 -5.86 -2.98 8.19
CA LEU A 284 -5.78 -4.38 7.79
C LEU A 284 -6.03 -4.50 6.29
N VAL A 285 -7.21 -4.07 5.84
CA VAL A 285 -7.60 -4.15 4.42
C VAL A 285 -6.69 -3.26 3.58
N GLY A 286 -6.43 -2.03 4.06
CA GLY A 286 -5.65 -1.04 3.33
C GLY A 286 -6.47 -0.27 2.30
N ASN A 287 -5.77 0.38 1.36
CA ASN A 287 -6.35 1.21 0.31
C ASN A 287 -5.63 0.96 -0.99
N ILE A 288 -6.30 1.26 -2.10
CA ILE A 288 -5.67 1.47 -3.39
C ILE A 288 -5.30 2.95 -3.60
N ARG A 289 -4.26 3.21 -4.38
CA ARG A 289 -3.89 4.54 -4.91
C ARG A 289 -3.56 4.44 -6.39
N ARG A 290 -3.42 5.58 -7.08
CA ARG A 290 -2.85 5.58 -8.43
C ARG A 290 -1.33 5.35 -8.36
N LEU A 291 -0.81 4.58 -9.31
CA LEU A 291 0.61 4.47 -9.60
C LEU A 291 1.18 5.85 -9.95
N TRP A 292 2.29 6.21 -9.31
CA TRP A 292 3.08 7.40 -9.61
C TRP A 292 4.40 7.02 -10.27
N LYS A 293 4.97 7.93 -11.06
CA LYS A 293 6.24 7.68 -11.76
C LYS A 293 7.39 7.38 -10.79
N GLN A 294 7.38 7.94 -9.58
CA GLN A 294 8.41 7.69 -8.57
C GLN A 294 8.37 6.28 -7.97
N ASP A 295 7.27 5.53 -8.10
CA ASP A 295 7.14 4.20 -7.49
C ASP A 295 8.14 3.19 -8.06
N ASN A 296 8.64 3.43 -9.28
CA ASN A 296 9.70 2.66 -9.95
C ASN A 296 9.48 1.14 -9.92
N LEU A 297 8.22 0.69 -9.86
CA LEU A 297 7.87 -0.72 -9.97
C LEU A 297 8.29 -1.18 -11.36
N PRO A 298 9.24 -2.12 -11.48
CA PRO A 298 9.73 -2.53 -12.78
C PRO A 298 8.61 -3.19 -13.57
N PRO A 299 8.59 -3.07 -14.92
CA PRO A 299 7.80 -4.00 -15.71
C PRO A 299 8.25 -5.42 -15.36
N PHE A 300 7.30 -6.35 -15.29
CA PHE A 300 7.64 -7.77 -15.23
C PHE A 300 8.44 -8.12 -16.50
N TRP A 301 9.34 -9.10 -16.41
CA TRP A 301 10.10 -9.59 -17.54
C TRP A 301 9.74 -11.05 -17.76
N THR A 302 9.20 -11.36 -18.93
CA THR A 302 8.92 -12.74 -19.34
C THR A 302 9.95 -13.19 -20.37
N LYS A 303 10.07 -14.50 -20.60
CA LYS A 303 10.87 -15.03 -21.69
C LYS A 303 10.00 -15.28 -22.91
N ASN A 304 10.41 -14.77 -24.06
CA ASN A 304 9.80 -15.15 -25.33
C ASN A 304 10.18 -16.60 -25.72
N GLU A 305 9.61 -17.10 -26.82
CA GLU A 305 9.94 -18.42 -27.37
C GLU A 305 11.42 -18.60 -27.74
N GLN A 306 12.16 -17.49 -27.91
CA GLN A 306 13.61 -17.48 -28.15
C GLN A 306 14.44 -17.42 -26.85
N GLY A 307 13.81 -17.36 -25.68
CA GLY A 307 14.46 -17.34 -24.37
C GLY A 307 14.99 -15.98 -23.90
N GLU A 308 14.74 -14.91 -24.67
CA GLU A 308 15.13 -13.52 -24.38
C GLU A 308 14.18 -12.90 -23.35
N SER A 309 14.72 -12.10 -22.42
CA SER A 309 13.89 -11.34 -21.48
C SER A 309 13.21 -10.17 -22.19
N VAL A 310 11.90 -10.30 -22.43
CA VAL A 310 11.05 -9.26 -23.02
C VAL A 310 10.22 -8.60 -21.90
N PRO A 311 9.98 -7.27 -21.95
CA PRO A 311 9.05 -6.64 -21.02
C PRO A 311 7.67 -7.28 -21.15
N ASP A 312 7.14 -7.79 -20.04
CA ASP A 312 5.76 -8.23 -19.94
C ASP A 312 4.87 -7.00 -19.75
N PHE A 313 4.14 -6.67 -20.81
CA PHE A 313 3.22 -5.54 -20.84
C PHE A 313 1.91 -5.77 -20.06
N ALA A 314 1.75 -6.92 -19.37
CA ALA A 314 0.81 -7.09 -18.27
C ALA A 314 1.24 -6.35 -16.97
N GLY A 315 2.46 -5.79 -16.93
CA GLY A 315 2.94 -4.91 -15.86
C GLY A 315 2.11 -3.63 -15.65
N TYR A 316 2.60 -2.74 -14.77
CA TYR A 316 1.89 -1.51 -14.42
C TYR A 316 1.95 -0.45 -15.52
N GLN A 317 0.78 0.09 -15.89
CA GLN A 317 0.67 1.24 -16.81
C GLN A 317 0.47 2.56 -16.03
N PRO A 318 0.91 3.71 -16.57
CA PRO A 318 0.69 5.01 -15.95
C PRO A 318 -0.80 5.30 -15.71
N GLY A 319 -1.18 5.47 -14.44
CA GLY A 319 -2.57 5.67 -14.02
C GLY A 319 -3.28 4.41 -13.48
N ASP A 320 -2.62 3.25 -13.52
CA ASP A 320 -3.11 2.03 -12.86
C ASP A 320 -3.36 2.24 -11.36
N LYS A 321 -4.28 1.45 -10.81
CA LYS A 321 -4.57 1.40 -9.37
C LYS A 321 -3.73 0.28 -8.75
N ILE A 322 -3.04 0.59 -7.65
CA ILE A 322 -2.16 -0.32 -6.90
C ILE A 322 -2.52 -0.25 -5.42
N GLY A 323 -2.32 -1.33 -4.68
CA GLY A 323 -2.35 -1.37 -3.23
C GLY A 323 -1.31 -0.44 -2.61
N ALA A 324 -1.75 0.43 -1.71
CA ALA A 324 -0.91 1.43 -1.05
C ALA A 324 -0.32 0.94 0.28
N TRP A 325 -1.04 0.06 0.98
CA TRP A 325 -0.73 -0.52 2.29
C TRP A 325 -1.70 -1.68 2.60
N GLY A 326 -1.45 -2.45 3.67
CA GLY A 326 -2.34 -3.51 4.14
C GLY A 326 -2.49 -4.67 3.14
N ILE A 327 -3.54 -5.49 3.28
CA ILE A 327 -3.82 -6.63 2.40
C ILE A 327 -3.90 -6.20 0.92
N GLU A 328 -4.41 -5.02 0.60
CA GLU A 328 -4.39 -4.48 -0.77
C GLU A 328 -2.96 -4.40 -1.35
N GLN A 329 -1.93 -4.09 -0.55
CA GLN A 329 -0.53 -4.09 -0.98
C GLN A 329 0.10 -5.49 -0.91
N GLU A 330 -0.04 -6.19 0.22
CA GLU A 330 0.63 -7.50 0.42
C GLU A 330 0.17 -8.55 -0.58
N MET A 331 -1.12 -8.51 -0.94
CA MET A 331 -1.74 -9.46 -1.87
C MET A 331 -1.96 -8.85 -3.27
N GLU A 332 -1.30 -7.72 -3.58
CA GLU A 332 -1.45 -7.01 -4.88
C GLU A 332 -1.29 -7.95 -6.09
N ASN A 333 -0.28 -8.82 -6.07
CA ASN A 333 0.00 -9.75 -7.17
C ASN A 333 -1.15 -10.73 -7.44
N LEU A 334 -1.89 -11.13 -6.40
CA LEU A 334 -3.05 -12.03 -6.50
C LEU A 334 -4.32 -11.23 -6.82
N LEU A 335 -4.52 -10.12 -6.12
CA LEU A 335 -5.69 -9.26 -6.23
C LEU A 335 -5.78 -8.59 -7.61
N ARG A 336 -4.68 -8.18 -8.24
CA ARG A 336 -4.70 -7.39 -9.47
C ARG A 336 -5.22 -8.16 -10.70
N GLY A 337 -4.96 -9.45 -10.78
CA GLY A 337 -5.20 -10.25 -12.00
C GLY A 337 -4.34 -9.83 -13.19
N GLU A 338 -4.58 -10.47 -14.34
CA GLU A 338 -3.88 -10.17 -15.60
C GLU A 338 -4.78 -9.46 -16.61
N ARG A 339 -4.23 -8.45 -17.29
CA ARG A 339 -4.91 -7.75 -18.37
C ARG A 339 -5.01 -8.60 -19.63
N GLY A 340 -6.15 -8.47 -20.30
CA GLY A 340 -6.31 -8.99 -21.65
C GLY A 340 -5.65 -8.07 -22.67
N LYS A 341 -5.48 -8.57 -23.89
CA LYS A 341 -4.87 -7.84 -25.00
C LYS A 341 -5.61 -8.20 -26.28
N ARG A 342 -6.04 -7.19 -27.03
CA ARG A 342 -6.56 -7.31 -28.39
C ARG A 342 -5.52 -6.76 -29.35
N GLU A 343 -5.10 -7.58 -30.30
CA GLU A 343 -4.20 -7.21 -31.38
C GLU A 343 -4.96 -7.28 -32.69
N THR A 344 -4.95 -6.18 -33.44
CA THR A 344 -5.63 -6.09 -34.75
C THR A 344 -4.58 -5.82 -35.82
N ASN A 345 -4.45 -6.74 -36.78
CA ASN A 345 -3.65 -6.53 -37.98
C ASN A 345 -4.41 -5.57 -38.92
N LEU A 346 -3.77 -4.46 -39.28
CA LEU A 346 -4.33 -3.38 -40.10
C LEU A 346 -4.40 -3.73 -41.59
N GLU A 347 -3.63 -4.72 -42.05
CA GLU A 347 -3.61 -5.18 -43.44
C GLU A 347 -4.61 -6.31 -43.68
N SER A 348 -4.60 -7.36 -42.84
CA SER A 348 -5.53 -8.50 -42.97
C SER A 348 -6.88 -8.28 -42.31
N GLY A 349 -6.99 -7.33 -41.38
CA GLY A 349 -8.17 -7.17 -40.49
C GLY A 349 -8.30 -8.25 -39.42
N GLU A 350 -7.32 -9.17 -39.31
CA GLU A 350 -7.34 -10.26 -38.34
C GLU A 350 -7.20 -9.74 -36.90
N VAL A 351 -7.92 -10.37 -35.96
CA VAL A 351 -7.98 -9.95 -34.56
C VAL A 351 -7.60 -11.12 -33.65
N HIS A 352 -6.43 -11.05 -33.03
CA HIS A 352 -6.04 -11.96 -31.96
C HIS A 352 -6.41 -11.36 -30.59
N THR A 353 -7.12 -12.11 -29.75
CA THR A 353 -7.52 -11.64 -28.41
C THR A 353 -7.08 -12.61 -27.33
N ARG A 354 -6.22 -12.14 -26.43
CA ARG A 354 -5.96 -12.76 -25.13
C ARG A 354 -6.97 -12.19 -24.13
N HIS A 355 -7.81 -13.04 -23.55
CA HIS A 355 -8.78 -12.61 -22.55
C HIS A 355 -8.11 -12.20 -21.22
N PRO A 356 -8.67 -11.23 -20.46
CA PRO A 356 -8.20 -10.91 -19.12
C PRO A 356 -8.44 -12.07 -18.15
N ILE A 357 -7.55 -12.21 -17.16
CA ILE A 357 -7.71 -13.13 -16.03
C ILE A 357 -8.08 -12.28 -14.81
N PRO A 358 -9.25 -12.48 -14.18
CA PRO A 358 -9.64 -11.74 -12.98
C PRO A 358 -8.69 -12.08 -11.81
N GLY A 359 -8.50 -11.12 -10.91
CA GLY A 359 -7.71 -11.35 -9.70
C GLY A 359 -8.39 -12.33 -8.72
N GLU A 360 -7.58 -12.98 -7.90
CA GLU A 360 -8.03 -13.96 -6.93
C GLU A 360 -8.70 -13.32 -5.70
N ASP A 361 -9.74 -13.97 -5.17
CA ASP A 361 -10.38 -13.56 -3.93
C ASP A 361 -9.52 -13.95 -2.71
N ILE A 362 -9.18 -12.96 -1.89
CA ILE A 362 -8.41 -13.15 -0.66
C ILE A 362 -9.38 -13.29 0.52
N LYS A 363 -9.24 -14.37 1.30
CA LYS A 363 -10.06 -14.59 2.49
C LYS A 363 -9.23 -14.39 3.76
N LEU A 364 -9.69 -13.50 4.64
CA LEU A 364 -9.05 -13.18 5.91
C LEU A 364 -9.56 -14.04 7.07
N SER A 365 -8.78 -14.13 8.13
CA SER A 365 -9.15 -14.79 9.39
C SER A 365 -10.02 -13.93 10.31
N VAL A 366 -10.01 -12.62 10.08
CA VAL A 366 -10.70 -11.62 10.90
C VAL A 366 -12.22 -11.75 10.72
N ASP A 367 -12.92 -11.64 11.85
CA ASP A 367 -14.37 -11.43 11.89
C ASP A 367 -14.62 -9.93 11.99
N ILE A 368 -15.16 -9.33 10.94
CA ILE A 368 -15.32 -7.86 10.87
C ILE A 368 -16.32 -7.32 11.89
N GLN A 369 -17.27 -8.13 12.36
CA GLN A 369 -18.22 -7.72 13.41
C GLN A 369 -17.58 -7.78 14.80
N LEU A 370 -16.69 -8.76 15.05
CA LEU A 370 -15.87 -8.77 16.26
C LEU A 370 -14.90 -7.58 16.27
N GLN A 371 -14.22 -7.32 15.15
CA GLN A 371 -13.36 -6.15 14.95
C GLN A 371 -14.13 -4.85 15.25
N ALA A 372 -15.30 -4.65 14.65
CA ALA A 372 -16.14 -3.49 14.87
C ALA A 372 -16.58 -3.35 16.33
N ARG A 373 -16.99 -4.45 16.98
CA ARG A 373 -17.41 -4.44 18.39
C ARG A 373 -16.28 -4.07 19.34
N ILE A 374 -15.07 -4.57 19.11
CA ILE A 374 -13.89 -4.19 19.91
C ILE A 374 -13.51 -2.73 19.63
N GLN A 375 -13.57 -2.27 18.38
CA GLN A 375 -13.34 -0.88 18.01
C GLN A 375 -14.38 0.08 18.63
N ALA A 376 -15.63 -0.36 18.78
CA ALA A 376 -16.69 0.40 19.43
C ALA A 376 -16.48 0.47 20.95
N LEU A 377 -16.11 -0.64 21.60
CA LEU A 377 -15.68 -0.67 23.01
C LEU A 377 -14.44 0.20 23.27
N MET A 378 -13.53 0.26 22.32
CA MET A 378 -12.33 1.11 22.37
C MET A 378 -12.56 2.50 21.76
N SER A 379 -13.79 2.87 21.42
CA SER A 379 -14.07 4.15 20.78
C SER A 379 -13.78 5.32 21.74
N ARG A 380 -13.50 6.48 21.15
CA ARG A 380 -13.35 7.73 21.92
C ARG A 380 -14.70 8.37 22.29
N ASP A 381 -15.82 7.70 22.03
CA ASP A 381 -17.15 8.16 22.45
C ASP A 381 -17.22 8.32 23.98
N LYS A 382 -17.71 9.48 24.42
CA LYS A 382 -17.87 9.81 25.85
C LYS A 382 -18.85 8.85 26.55
N ARG A 383 -19.83 8.28 25.82
CA ARG A 383 -20.85 7.37 26.32
C ARG A 383 -20.29 5.98 26.67
N VAL A 384 -19.19 5.58 26.02
CA VAL A 384 -18.47 4.32 26.27
C VAL A 384 -17.43 4.51 27.38
N GLY A 385 -16.60 5.55 27.28
CA GLY A 385 -15.68 5.98 28.34
C GLY A 385 -14.45 5.10 28.62
N LEU A 386 -14.42 3.83 28.20
CA LEU A 386 -13.30 2.91 28.48
C LEU A 386 -11.95 3.44 27.96
N MET A 387 -11.90 4.02 26.76
CA MET A 387 -10.70 4.65 26.19
C MET A 387 -10.62 6.15 26.51
N ARG A 388 -10.95 6.52 27.74
CA ARG A 388 -10.79 7.88 28.29
C ARG A 388 -10.17 7.80 29.68
N GLN A 389 -9.44 8.82 30.09
CA GLN A 389 -8.85 8.88 31.43
C GLN A 389 -9.94 8.97 32.50
N GLN A 390 -9.87 8.08 33.49
CA GLN A 390 -10.84 7.92 34.57
C GLN A 390 -10.20 8.27 35.92
N PHE A 391 -11.01 8.53 36.95
CA PHE A 391 -10.51 9.03 38.23
C PHE A 391 -9.54 8.05 38.91
N TRP A 392 -9.77 6.74 38.77
CA TRP A 392 -8.88 5.71 39.33
C TRP A 392 -7.53 5.57 38.58
N HIS A 393 -7.36 6.23 37.43
CA HIS A 393 -6.05 6.33 36.77
C HIS A 393 -5.16 7.42 37.39
N ALA A 394 -5.73 8.36 38.15
CA ALA A 394 -5.00 9.47 38.77
C ALA A 394 -4.72 9.18 40.25
N LYS A 395 -3.53 8.64 40.56
CA LYS A 395 -3.02 8.60 41.95
C LYS A 395 -2.21 9.83 42.35
N ASP A 396 -1.78 10.65 41.39
CA ASP A 396 -0.87 11.78 41.60
C ASP A 396 -1.26 12.97 40.65
N MET A 397 -2.31 13.73 41.03
CA MET A 397 -2.74 15.08 40.57
C MET A 397 -3.34 15.34 39.15
N ASP A 398 -4.20 16.39 39.15
CA ASP A 398 -4.75 17.21 38.06
C ASP A 398 -6.05 16.77 37.34
N GLU A 399 -7.18 17.34 37.81
CA GLU A 399 -8.53 17.21 37.23
C GLU A 399 -8.60 17.65 35.76
N ALA A 400 -7.72 18.54 35.30
CA ALA A 400 -7.68 19.00 33.91
C ALA A 400 -7.37 17.88 32.89
N ASN A 401 -6.99 16.69 33.35
CA ASN A 401 -6.75 15.51 32.52
C ASN A 401 -7.94 14.53 32.49
N MET A 402 -8.96 14.72 33.33
CA MET A 402 -10.12 13.83 33.37
C MET A 402 -10.85 13.76 32.04
N GLY A 403 -11.18 12.54 31.61
CA GLY A 403 -11.83 12.30 30.33
C GLY A 403 -10.97 12.58 29.09
N LYS A 404 -9.65 12.85 29.19
CA LYS A 404 -8.78 12.90 28.00
C LYS A 404 -8.78 11.54 27.27
N PRO A 405 -8.76 11.51 25.92
CA PRO A 405 -8.81 10.25 25.18
C PRO A 405 -7.51 9.45 25.37
N LEU A 406 -7.65 8.15 25.57
CA LEU A 406 -6.54 7.21 25.64
C LEU A 406 -6.25 6.61 24.26
N ASN A 407 -5.05 6.05 24.13
CA ASN A 407 -4.57 5.35 22.94
C ASN A 407 -4.23 3.91 23.34
N GLY A 408 -4.38 2.95 22.44
CA GLY A 408 -4.19 1.55 22.76
C GLY A 408 -4.42 0.62 21.58
N SER A 409 -4.38 -0.67 21.87
CA SER A 409 -4.53 -1.75 20.90
C SER A 409 -5.21 -2.94 21.56
N ALA A 410 -5.96 -3.72 20.79
CA ALA A 410 -6.49 -5.01 21.23
C ALA A 410 -6.32 -6.05 20.12
N VAL A 411 -5.92 -7.26 20.49
CA VAL A 411 -5.77 -8.40 19.58
C VAL A 411 -6.53 -9.59 20.15
N VAL A 412 -7.34 -10.24 19.31
CA VAL A 412 -7.98 -11.52 19.62
C VAL A 412 -7.44 -12.55 18.62
N LEU A 413 -6.88 -13.62 19.14
CA LEU A 413 -6.24 -14.69 18.37
C LEU A 413 -6.80 -16.04 18.81
N GLU A 414 -7.14 -16.90 17.85
CA GLU A 414 -7.60 -18.25 18.14
C GLU A 414 -6.42 -19.13 18.56
N VAL A 415 -6.46 -19.63 19.80
CA VAL A 415 -5.36 -20.40 20.39
C VAL A 415 -5.00 -21.62 19.52
N LYS A 416 -5.98 -22.40 19.06
CA LYS A 416 -5.74 -23.66 18.35
C LYS A 416 -5.00 -23.48 17.02
N THR A 417 -5.20 -22.37 16.33
CA THR A 417 -4.81 -22.17 14.92
C THR A 417 -3.86 -21.01 14.69
N GLY A 418 -3.65 -20.11 15.67
CA GLY A 418 -2.89 -18.87 15.48
C GLY A 418 -3.63 -17.82 14.62
N GLN A 419 -4.88 -18.06 14.24
CA GLN A 419 -5.60 -17.18 13.33
C GLN A 419 -6.10 -15.93 14.07
N VAL A 420 -5.78 -14.74 13.55
CA VAL A 420 -6.17 -13.47 14.18
C VAL A 420 -7.65 -13.19 13.88
N LEU A 421 -8.47 -13.10 14.91
CA LEU A 421 -9.91 -12.85 14.81
C LEU A 421 -10.25 -11.36 14.79
N ALA A 422 -9.45 -10.55 15.49
CA ALA A 422 -9.53 -9.09 15.49
C ALA A 422 -8.17 -8.50 15.91
N ALA A 423 -7.84 -7.33 15.36
CA ALA A 423 -6.66 -6.55 15.68
C ALA A 423 -6.97 -5.06 15.48
N VAL A 424 -7.31 -4.38 16.58
CA VAL A 424 -7.81 -2.99 16.63
C VAL A 424 -6.70 -2.05 17.10
N SER A 425 -6.58 -0.89 16.45
CA SER A 425 -5.68 0.22 16.81
C SER A 425 -6.49 1.47 17.14
N VAL A 426 -6.18 2.14 18.26
CA VAL A 426 -6.81 3.41 18.65
C VAL A 426 -5.74 4.45 19.02
N PRO A 427 -5.75 5.65 18.42
CA PRO A 427 -6.62 6.10 17.34
C PRO A 427 -6.39 5.32 16.03
N GLY A 428 -7.47 5.07 15.31
CA GLY A 428 -7.45 4.65 13.92
C GLY A 428 -7.82 5.80 12.97
N TYR A 429 -8.07 5.49 11.69
CA TYR A 429 -8.52 6.44 10.68
C TYR A 429 -9.53 5.80 9.73
N SER A 430 -10.44 6.61 9.18
CA SER A 430 -11.38 6.21 8.15
C SER A 430 -10.90 6.57 6.74
N ARG A 431 -11.53 6.02 5.70
CA ARG A 431 -11.28 6.44 4.31
C ARG A 431 -11.85 7.83 4.00
N VAL A 432 -12.76 8.34 4.83
CA VAL A 432 -13.28 9.72 4.76
C VAL A 432 -12.21 10.70 5.25
N ASP A 433 -11.57 10.44 6.40
CA ASP A 433 -10.48 11.28 6.94
C ASP A 433 -9.36 11.53 5.92
N LEU A 434 -8.99 10.49 5.16
CA LEU A 434 -7.97 10.56 4.11
C LEU A 434 -8.34 11.49 2.95
N LYS A 435 -9.62 11.59 2.61
CA LYS A 435 -10.13 12.40 1.50
C LYS A 435 -10.32 13.85 1.92
N GLU A 436 -10.95 14.07 3.07
CA GLU A 436 -11.34 15.41 3.52
C GLU A 436 -10.18 16.19 4.14
N LYS A 437 -9.21 15.50 4.78
CA LYS A 437 -8.14 16.13 5.57
C LYS A 437 -6.72 15.64 5.21
N PRO A 438 -6.37 15.46 3.92
CA PRO A 438 -5.07 14.89 3.54
C PRO A 438 -3.89 15.69 4.11
N THR A 439 -3.96 17.02 4.09
CA THR A 439 -2.87 17.88 4.57
C THR A 439 -2.64 17.76 6.07
N GLU A 440 -3.71 17.71 6.87
CA GLU A 440 -3.63 17.51 8.32
C GLU A 440 -3.11 16.10 8.62
N PHE A 441 -3.56 15.10 7.86
CA PHE A 441 -3.18 13.71 8.03
C PHE A 441 -1.69 13.41 7.71
N TRP A 442 -1.11 14.10 6.73
CA TRP A 442 0.30 13.91 6.32
C TRP A 442 1.30 14.93 6.91
N ARG A 443 0.86 16.11 7.36
CA ARG A 443 1.75 17.16 7.91
C ARG A 443 1.61 17.41 9.42
N SER A 444 0.63 16.81 10.11
CA SER A 444 0.47 17.06 11.55
C SER A 444 1.64 16.50 12.37
N ASN A 445 2.23 17.37 13.19
CA ASN A 445 3.48 17.10 13.91
C ASN A 445 3.23 16.52 15.33
N TRP A 446 2.22 15.66 15.46
CA TRP A 446 1.71 15.23 16.76
C TRP A 446 2.44 13.98 17.26
N ALA A 447 3.38 14.21 18.18
CA ALA A 447 4.05 13.22 19.03
C ALA A 447 4.14 11.80 18.40
N LYS A 448 5.12 11.60 17.51
CA LYS A 448 5.38 10.44 16.61
C LYS A 448 4.77 9.08 17.00
N VAL A 449 4.80 8.70 18.27
CA VAL A 449 4.23 7.45 18.83
C VAL A 449 2.70 7.32 18.69
N ASN A 450 1.98 8.44 18.62
CA ASN A 450 0.51 8.45 18.71
C ASN A 450 -0.23 8.42 17.36
N HIS A 451 0.44 8.50 16.21
CA HIS A 451 -0.14 8.61 14.86
C HIS A 451 -1.28 7.59 14.59
N PRO A 452 -2.28 7.86 13.72
CA PRO A 452 -3.40 6.94 13.51
C PRO A 452 -2.96 5.83 12.57
N LEU A 453 -2.16 6.18 11.55
CA LEU A 453 -1.49 5.31 10.61
C LEU A 453 -0.69 4.19 11.28
N ILE A 454 -0.23 4.38 12.52
CA ILE A 454 0.47 3.32 13.25
C ILE A 454 -0.55 2.20 13.55
N TYR A 455 -0.37 1.08 12.88
CA TYR A 455 -1.14 -0.13 13.16
C TYR A 455 -0.56 -0.84 14.39
N ARG A 456 -0.91 -0.31 15.58
CA ARG A 456 -0.38 -0.73 16.89
C ARG A 456 -0.36 -2.23 17.16
N PRO A 457 -1.29 -3.07 16.67
CA PRO A 457 -1.20 -4.52 16.83
C PRO A 457 0.13 -5.14 16.41
N ILE A 458 0.77 -4.61 15.35
CA ILE A 458 1.98 -5.17 14.74
C ILE A 458 3.13 -4.15 14.59
N ALA A 459 2.82 -2.87 14.38
CA ALA A 459 3.81 -1.86 13.99
C ALA A 459 4.41 -1.08 15.18
N MET A 460 3.98 -1.35 16.41
CA MET A 460 4.47 -0.67 17.61
C MET A 460 4.72 -1.67 18.74
N SER A 461 5.93 -1.61 19.31
CA SER A 461 6.32 -2.34 20.51
C SER A 461 6.04 -1.53 21.78
N TYR A 462 5.83 -2.25 22.89
CA TYR A 462 5.63 -1.69 24.21
C TYR A 462 6.38 -2.54 25.26
N PRO A 463 6.89 -1.94 26.34
CA PRO A 463 7.33 -2.70 27.52
C PRO A 463 6.18 -3.55 28.07
N PRO A 464 6.35 -4.87 28.25
CA PRO A 464 5.27 -5.76 28.69
C PRO A 464 4.69 -5.43 30.08
N GLY A 465 5.53 -4.97 31.00
CA GLY A 465 5.22 -4.93 32.43
C GLY A 465 4.79 -6.31 32.95
N SER A 466 3.86 -6.32 33.91
CA SER A 466 3.38 -7.54 34.58
C SER A 466 2.87 -8.65 33.66
N THR A 467 2.53 -8.37 32.39
CA THR A 467 2.14 -9.39 31.41
C THR A 467 3.29 -10.33 31.01
N MET A 468 4.54 -9.98 31.33
CA MET A 468 5.69 -10.88 31.18
C MET A 468 5.78 -11.94 32.31
N LYS A 469 5.15 -11.70 33.46
CA LYS A 469 5.32 -12.54 34.66
C LYS A 469 4.93 -14.01 34.45
N PRO A 470 3.80 -14.36 33.81
CA PRO A 470 3.48 -15.76 33.46
C PRO A 470 4.55 -16.41 32.59
N ILE A 471 5.15 -15.65 31.68
CA ILE A 471 6.21 -16.11 30.78
C ILE A 471 7.51 -16.38 31.57
N ALA A 472 7.89 -15.44 32.43
CA ALA A 472 9.05 -15.56 33.31
C ALA A 472 8.92 -16.77 34.27
N LEU A 473 7.73 -17.04 34.80
CA LEU A 473 7.48 -18.22 35.63
C LEU A 473 7.54 -19.53 34.83
N ALA A 474 6.92 -19.58 33.64
CA ALA A 474 6.99 -20.74 32.76
C ALA A 474 8.44 -21.08 32.41
N ALA A 475 9.25 -20.06 32.08
CA ALA A 475 10.68 -20.20 31.87
C ALA A 475 11.41 -20.68 33.14
N ALA A 476 11.09 -20.14 34.33
CA ALA A 476 11.78 -20.47 35.57
C ALA A 476 11.64 -21.95 35.95
N TYR A 477 10.44 -22.52 35.82
CA TYR A 477 10.22 -23.97 36.01
C TYR A 477 10.91 -24.78 34.91
N SER A 478 10.71 -24.43 33.64
CA SER A 478 11.25 -25.17 32.48
C SER A 478 12.78 -25.12 32.38
N GLY A 479 13.40 -24.09 32.95
CA GLY A 479 14.85 -23.91 33.07
C GLY A 479 15.46 -24.43 34.36
N GLY A 480 14.66 -25.05 35.26
CA GLY A 480 15.14 -25.58 36.55
C GLY A 480 15.60 -24.53 37.57
N ILE A 481 15.18 -23.27 37.41
CA ILE A 481 15.54 -22.14 38.29
C ILE A 481 14.65 -22.10 39.54
N LEU A 482 13.47 -22.73 39.46
CA LEU A 482 12.46 -22.80 40.51
C LEU A 482 11.85 -24.20 40.54
N GLN A 483 11.58 -24.74 41.72
CA GLN A 483 10.78 -25.95 41.95
C GLN A 483 9.34 -25.60 42.33
N LEU A 484 8.38 -26.51 42.11
CA LEU A 484 6.94 -26.24 42.30
C LEU A 484 6.54 -25.79 43.71
N ARG A 485 7.36 -26.09 44.73
CA ARG A 485 7.14 -25.74 46.14
C ARG A 485 8.09 -24.65 46.67
N ASP A 486 8.93 -24.08 45.81
CA ASP A 486 9.82 -22.99 46.22
C ASP A 486 8.97 -21.75 46.55
N ALA A 487 8.97 -21.37 47.82
CA ALA A 487 8.41 -20.11 48.27
C ALA A 487 9.47 -18.99 48.19
N ILE A 488 9.05 -17.79 47.81
CA ILE A 488 9.87 -16.58 47.88
C ILE A 488 9.13 -15.57 48.76
N ASP A 489 9.80 -15.12 49.82
CA ASP A 489 9.27 -14.10 50.73
C ASP A 489 9.32 -12.72 50.10
N CYS A 490 8.16 -12.06 50.03
CA CYS A 490 8.03 -10.68 49.61
C CYS A 490 7.91 -9.78 50.84
N GLN A 491 9.01 -9.12 51.20
CA GLN A 491 9.07 -8.16 52.32
C GLN A 491 8.64 -6.73 51.95
N GLY A 492 8.37 -6.49 50.66
CA GLY A 492 7.97 -5.19 50.12
C GLY A 492 8.93 -4.66 49.05
N ALA A 493 10.21 -4.98 49.15
CA ALA A 493 11.23 -4.77 48.11
C ALA A 493 12.18 -5.97 48.02
N LEU A 494 12.99 -6.04 46.95
CA LEU A 494 14.07 -7.03 46.81
C LEU A 494 15.26 -6.72 47.74
N ASP A 495 15.47 -5.43 48.01
CA ASP A 495 16.50 -4.87 48.87
C ASP A 495 15.79 -3.89 49.81
N MET A 496 15.75 -4.23 51.10
CA MET A 496 15.07 -3.43 52.14
C MET A 496 15.93 -2.31 52.70
N ASP A 497 17.26 -2.29 52.41
CA ASP A 497 18.12 -1.15 52.70
C ASP A 497 17.91 -0.05 51.64
N HIS A 498 17.53 -0.43 50.42
CA HIS A 498 17.21 0.49 49.31
C HIS A 498 15.84 0.22 48.68
N PRO A 499 14.73 0.31 49.45
CA PRO A 499 13.41 -0.15 49.01
C PRO A 499 12.90 0.59 47.77
N GLY A 500 13.41 1.79 47.48
CA GLY A 500 13.07 2.54 46.26
C GLY A 500 13.53 1.88 44.95
N ARG A 501 14.57 1.05 44.94
CA ARG A 501 15.18 0.52 43.69
C ARG A 501 14.36 -0.60 43.05
N ASN A 502 13.93 -1.59 43.84
CA ASN A 502 13.25 -2.79 43.37
C ASN A 502 12.05 -3.12 44.29
N ARG A 503 11.09 -2.18 44.39
CA ARG A 503 9.85 -2.32 45.20
C ARG A 503 8.77 -3.17 44.54
N CYS A 504 8.02 -3.87 45.38
CA CYS A 504 6.70 -4.36 45.06
C CYS A 504 5.68 -3.22 44.94
N TRP A 505 4.65 -3.43 44.12
CA TRP A 505 3.56 -2.46 43.95
C TRP A 505 2.77 -2.26 45.26
N ILE A 506 2.57 -3.34 46.03
CA ILE A 506 1.86 -3.33 47.33
C ILE A 506 2.55 -2.45 48.37
N TYR A 507 3.89 -2.34 48.32
CA TYR A 507 4.66 -1.50 49.24
C TYR A 507 4.37 0.00 49.06
N LYS A 508 4.12 0.49 47.83
CA LYS A 508 3.62 1.88 47.62
C LYS A 508 2.21 2.06 48.21
N ALA A 509 1.40 1.01 48.26
CA ALA A 509 0.00 1.09 48.70
C ALA A 509 -0.19 0.93 50.21
N SER A 510 0.69 0.20 50.89
CA SER A 510 0.45 -0.30 52.26
C SER A 510 1.70 -0.41 53.14
N MET A 511 2.90 -0.15 52.60
CA MET A 511 4.19 -0.31 53.29
C MET A 511 4.49 -1.72 53.85
N VAL A 512 3.71 -2.72 53.45
CA VAL A 512 3.99 -4.15 53.70
C VAL A 512 4.36 -4.86 52.40
N GLY A 513 4.81 -6.11 52.54
CA GLY A 513 4.96 -7.04 51.42
C GLY A 513 3.86 -8.11 51.41
N HIS A 514 3.90 -9.01 50.42
CA HIS A 514 2.94 -10.11 50.31
C HIS A 514 3.26 -11.32 51.22
N GLY A 515 4.43 -11.33 51.87
CA GLY A 515 4.91 -12.50 52.61
C GLY A 515 5.38 -13.63 51.68
N PRO A 516 5.48 -14.88 52.19
CA PRO A 516 5.89 -16.04 51.39
C PRO A 516 4.80 -16.42 50.38
N LEU A 517 5.19 -16.49 49.10
CA LEU A 517 4.32 -16.91 48.00
C LEU A 517 4.98 -18.06 47.22
N ILE A 518 4.17 -18.97 46.69
CA ILE A 518 4.58 -19.88 45.60
C ILE A 518 4.12 -19.36 44.23
N GLY A 519 4.52 -20.04 43.15
CA GLY A 519 4.45 -19.49 41.78
C GLY A 519 3.07 -19.03 41.30
N HIS A 520 2.01 -19.82 41.53
CA HIS A 520 0.65 -19.44 41.11
C HIS A 520 0.13 -18.22 41.89
N GLU A 521 0.34 -18.19 43.21
CA GLU A 521 -0.02 -17.07 44.09
C GLU A 521 0.71 -15.78 43.69
N ALA A 522 1.99 -15.89 43.32
CA ALA A 522 2.79 -14.76 42.85
C ALA A 522 2.27 -14.15 41.54
N ILE A 523 1.66 -14.95 40.65
CA ILE A 523 0.91 -14.44 39.49
C ILE A 523 -0.40 -13.80 39.98
N CYS A 524 -1.16 -14.49 40.83
CA CYS A 524 -2.45 -14.01 41.36
C CYS A 524 -2.36 -12.58 41.89
N VAL A 525 -1.42 -12.30 42.81
CA VAL A 525 -1.20 -10.96 43.40
C VAL A 525 -0.16 -10.11 42.64
N SER A 526 0.32 -10.58 41.49
CA SER A 526 1.32 -9.92 40.64
C SER A 526 2.58 -9.44 41.39
N CYS A 527 3.12 -10.25 42.31
CA CYS A 527 4.19 -9.85 43.22
C CYS A 527 5.52 -9.51 42.51
N ASN A 528 5.96 -8.25 42.50
CA ASN A 528 7.22 -7.90 41.81
C ASN A 528 8.45 -8.58 42.41
N VAL A 529 8.55 -8.72 43.74
CA VAL A 529 9.75 -9.27 44.41
C VAL A 529 10.00 -10.73 44.02
N PHE A 530 8.94 -11.51 43.86
CA PHE A 530 9.02 -12.89 43.35
C PHE A 530 9.66 -12.92 41.95
N PHE A 531 9.23 -12.03 41.06
CA PHE A 531 9.71 -11.95 39.69
C PHE A 531 11.08 -11.26 39.53
N TYR A 532 11.41 -10.29 40.39
CA TYR A 532 12.76 -9.76 40.53
C TYR A 532 13.74 -10.86 40.93
N THR A 533 13.34 -11.73 41.88
CA THR A 533 14.13 -12.88 42.32
C THR A 533 14.31 -13.91 41.20
N ILE A 534 13.27 -14.21 40.42
CA ILE A 534 13.40 -15.03 39.20
C ILE A 534 14.43 -14.42 38.25
N GLY A 535 14.32 -13.11 37.95
CA GLY A 535 15.24 -12.44 37.03
C GLY A 535 16.69 -12.44 37.51
N GLN A 536 16.90 -12.24 38.80
CA GLN A 536 18.22 -12.34 39.46
C GLN A 536 18.81 -13.75 39.37
N ARG A 537 18.02 -14.79 39.69
CA ARG A 537 18.46 -16.20 39.66
C ARG A 537 18.74 -16.71 38.24
N PHE A 538 17.97 -16.25 37.25
CA PHE A 538 18.21 -16.58 35.86
C PHE A 538 19.50 -15.95 35.33
N GLY A 539 19.68 -14.65 35.57
CA GLY A 539 20.67 -13.82 34.90
C GLY A 539 20.29 -13.50 33.44
N LEU A 540 20.81 -12.38 32.94
CA LEU A 540 20.38 -11.74 31.67
C LEU A 540 20.42 -12.71 30.47
N ARG A 541 21.55 -13.39 30.25
CA ARG A 541 21.75 -14.31 29.12
C ARG A 541 20.66 -15.38 29.02
N ARG A 542 20.28 -15.98 30.15
CA ARG A 542 19.31 -17.09 30.16
C ARG A 542 17.88 -16.59 29.94
N LEU A 543 17.51 -15.43 30.51
CA LEU A 543 16.23 -14.79 30.20
C LEU A 543 16.10 -14.46 28.72
N VAL A 544 17.15 -13.88 28.12
CA VAL A 544 17.18 -13.53 26.69
C VAL A 544 17.01 -14.77 25.80
N ASP A 545 17.73 -15.86 26.10
CA ASP A 545 17.57 -17.13 25.39
C ASP A 545 16.15 -17.72 25.51
N TRP A 546 15.54 -17.69 26.71
CA TRP A 546 14.17 -18.16 26.93
C TRP A 546 13.10 -17.30 26.25
N TYR A 547 13.21 -15.97 26.33
CA TYR A 547 12.27 -15.06 25.67
C TYR A 547 12.41 -15.14 24.14
N GLY A 548 13.63 -15.28 23.62
CA GLY A 548 13.89 -15.48 22.19
C GLY A 548 13.27 -16.78 21.65
N LYS A 549 13.35 -17.88 22.41
CA LYS A 549 12.67 -19.16 22.07
C LYS A 549 11.15 -19.02 21.94
N LEU A 550 10.54 -18.06 22.64
CA LEU A 550 9.11 -17.78 22.58
C LEU A 550 8.73 -16.76 21.48
N GLY A 551 9.69 -16.29 20.68
CA GLY A 551 9.48 -15.40 19.54
C GLY A 551 9.67 -13.90 19.83
N LEU A 552 10.19 -13.52 21.00
CA LEU A 552 10.47 -12.11 21.29
C LEU A 552 11.75 -11.64 20.58
N GLY A 553 11.76 -10.38 20.15
CA GLY A 553 12.89 -9.76 19.44
C GLY A 553 12.96 -10.09 17.94
N GLN A 554 11.93 -10.75 17.39
CA GLN A 554 11.79 -11.08 15.96
C GLN A 554 10.36 -10.74 15.50
N PRO A 555 10.14 -10.35 14.23
CA PRO A 555 8.79 -10.24 13.68
C PRO A 555 8.03 -11.56 13.81
N THR A 556 6.69 -11.50 13.86
CA THR A 556 5.85 -12.70 13.83
C THR A 556 5.54 -13.17 12.41
N ASP A 557 5.94 -12.40 11.39
CA ASP A 557 5.71 -12.65 9.96
C ASP A 557 4.22 -12.87 9.65
N CYS A 558 3.36 -12.05 10.25
CA CYS A 558 1.91 -12.28 10.28
C CYS A 558 1.14 -12.12 8.95
N GLY A 559 1.85 -11.82 7.85
CA GLY A 559 1.28 -11.55 6.53
C GLY A 559 0.89 -10.08 6.32
N LEU A 560 1.42 -9.15 7.11
CA LEU A 560 1.23 -7.70 6.99
C LEU A 560 2.53 -6.96 7.29
N THR A 561 2.85 -5.92 6.52
CA THR A 561 3.97 -5.01 6.77
C THR A 561 3.48 -3.55 6.95
N PRO A 562 4.27 -2.68 7.62
CA PRO A 562 5.48 -2.99 8.40
C PRO A 562 5.15 -3.61 9.76
N GLU A 563 5.91 -4.64 10.15
CA GLU A 563 5.87 -5.23 11.48
C GLU A 563 7.09 -4.82 12.31
N HIS A 564 6.89 -4.56 13.60
CA HIS A 564 7.95 -4.28 14.56
C HIS A 564 8.38 -5.56 15.26
N ALA A 565 9.68 -5.86 15.30
CA ALA A 565 10.23 -7.07 15.90
C ALA A 565 10.12 -7.15 17.45
N GLY A 566 9.42 -6.23 18.10
CA GLY A 566 9.63 -5.94 19.53
C GLY A 566 11.06 -5.45 19.81
N TYR A 567 11.55 -5.69 21.03
CA TYR A 567 12.96 -5.51 21.40
C TYR A 567 13.41 -6.57 22.40
N LEU A 568 14.59 -7.13 22.17
CA LEU A 568 15.28 -8.06 23.07
C LEU A 568 16.80 -7.91 22.85
N PRO A 569 17.66 -8.02 23.87
CA PRO A 569 19.11 -7.94 23.71
C PRO A 569 19.60 -9.06 22.78
N LYS A 570 20.49 -8.72 21.84
CA LYS A 570 21.04 -9.70 20.90
C LYS A 570 22.18 -10.48 21.54
N LEU A 571 22.24 -11.78 21.21
CA LEU A 571 23.35 -12.67 21.51
C LEU A 571 24.33 -12.71 20.33
N ASP A 572 25.62 -12.83 20.60
CA ASP A 572 26.66 -13.07 19.59
C ASP A 572 26.74 -14.55 19.18
N ASN A 573 27.62 -14.87 18.23
CA ASN A 573 27.84 -16.24 17.75
C ASN A 573 28.39 -17.20 18.84
N LYS A 574 28.80 -16.69 20.01
CA LYS A 574 29.24 -17.46 21.19
C LYS A 574 28.14 -17.51 22.27
N GLY A 575 26.96 -16.96 21.99
CA GLY A 575 25.83 -16.88 22.90
C GLY A 575 25.99 -15.85 24.02
N GLN A 576 26.88 -14.88 23.90
CA GLN A 576 27.09 -13.80 24.87
C GLN A 576 26.24 -12.56 24.52
N ILE A 577 25.82 -11.79 25.51
CA ILE A 577 25.08 -10.52 25.28
C ILE A 577 26.01 -9.52 24.59
N ILE A 578 25.60 -9.00 23.43
CA ILE A 578 26.41 -8.05 22.64
C ILE A 578 26.59 -6.71 23.39
N ASN A 579 25.52 -6.20 24.02
CA ASN A 579 25.58 -4.95 24.79
C ASN A 579 26.14 -5.21 26.19
N ARG A 580 27.45 -4.99 26.35
CA ARG A 580 28.19 -5.20 27.62
C ARG A 580 27.79 -4.26 28.77
N ASN A 581 26.99 -3.23 28.51
CA ASN A 581 26.49 -2.33 29.55
C ASN A 581 25.27 -2.91 30.30
N LEU A 582 24.65 -3.97 29.77
CA LEU A 582 23.52 -4.64 30.41
C LEU A 582 24.00 -5.70 31.40
N GLY A 583 23.35 -5.80 32.56
CA GLY A 583 23.77 -6.66 33.67
C GLY A 583 22.63 -7.30 34.45
N VAL A 584 22.89 -7.58 35.74
CA VAL A 584 21.95 -8.27 36.62
C VAL A 584 20.70 -7.42 36.92
N GLN A 585 20.82 -6.09 37.00
CA GLN A 585 19.66 -5.22 37.21
C GLN A 585 18.71 -5.23 36.00
N ASP A 586 19.22 -5.30 34.77
CA ASP A 586 18.39 -5.49 33.58
C ASP A 586 17.65 -6.84 33.61
N ALA A 587 18.32 -7.90 34.07
CA ALA A 587 17.69 -9.21 34.25
C ALA A 587 16.56 -9.18 35.31
N ILE A 588 16.78 -8.47 36.42
CA ILE A 588 15.78 -8.22 37.46
C ILE A 588 14.56 -7.49 36.87
N GLN A 589 14.78 -6.41 36.11
CA GLN A 589 13.69 -5.67 35.47
C GLN A 589 12.97 -6.50 34.39
N MET A 590 13.69 -7.29 33.59
CA MET A 590 13.10 -8.19 32.59
C MET A 590 12.21 -9.27 33.20
N GLY A 591 12.45 -9.68 34.44
CA GLY A 591 11.57 -10.58 35.19
C GLY A 591 10.16 -10.02 35.40
N ILE A 592 10.01 -8.69 35.49
CA ILE A 592 8.73 -7.98 35.56
C ILE A 592 8.32 -7.31 34.24
N GLY A 593 8.96 -7.64 33.12
CA GLY A 593 8.68 -7.05 31.81
C GLY A 593 9.07 -5.58 31.67
N GLN A 594 10.11 -5.14 32.37
CA GLN A 594 10.73 -3.82 32.23
C GLN A 594 12.21 -3.93 31.84
N GLY A 595 12.89 -2.80 31.65
CA GLY A 595 14.26 -2.79 31.15
C GLY A 595 14.32 -3.08 29.65
N PRO A 596 15.34 -3.80 29.14
CA PRO A 596 15.56 -3.97 27.71
C PRO A 596 14.66 -5.05 27.08
N VAL A 597 13.35 -5.01 27.29
CA VAL A 597 12.39 -5.94 26.67
C VAL A 597 11.11 -5.22 26.23
N GLU A 598 10.73 -5.42 24.96
CA GLU A 598 9.49 -4.90 24.40
C GLU A 598 8.85 -5.92 23.45
N TRP A 599 7.53 -5.87 23.34
CA TRP A 599 6.77 -6.69 22.38
C TRP A 599 5.59 -5.94 21.78
N THR A 600 5.10 -6.41 20.63
CA THR A 600 3.84 -5.93 20.04
C THR A 600 2.64 -6.60 20.72
N PRO A 601 1.43 -6.00 20.65
CA PRO A 601 0.20 -6.65 21.11
C PRO A 601 -0.06 -8.02 20.46
N LEU A 602 0.34 -8.22 19.19
CA LEU A 602 0.25 -9.51 18.52
C LEU A 602 1.27 -10.54 19.08
N GLN A 603 2.53 -10.13 19.30
CA GLN A 603 3.53 -10.97 19.96
C GLN A 603 3.06 -11.41 21.37
N CYS A 604 2.47 -10.49 22.15
CA CYS A 604 1.86 -10.81 23.44
C CYS A 604 0.77 -11.90 23.29
N ALA A 605 -0.23 -11.67 22.45
CA ALA A 605 -1.33 -12.62 22.23
C ALA A 605 -0.83 -14.01 21.76
N ASN A 606 0.15 -14.06 20.84
CA ASN A 606 0.69 -15.32 20.36
C ASN A 606 1.59 -16.04 21.40
N THR A 607 2.30 -15.30 22.25
CA THR A 607 3.09 -15.90 23.35
C THR A 607 2.17 -16.57 24.37
N TYR A 608 1.06 -15.92 24.73
CA TYR A 608 0.04 -16.52 25.61
C TYR A 608 -0.66 -17.72 24.96
N ALA A 609 -0.97 -17.66 23.65
CA ALA A 609 -1.49 -18.81 22.92
C ALA A 609 -0.47 -19.98 22.86
N THR A 610 0.82 -19.69 22.80
CA THR A 610 1.90 -20.68 22.86
C THR A 610 1.96 -21.38 24.22
N LEU A 611 1.77 -20.65 25.34
CA LEU A 611 1.60 -21.28 26.66
C LEU A 611 0.36 -22.17 26.70
N ALA A 612 -0.78 -21.70 26.19
CA ALA A 612 -2.02 -22.48 26.14
C ALA A 612 -1.93 -23.72 25.22
N ARG A 613 -1.04 -23.71 24.22
CA ARG A 613 -0.66 -24.85 23.37
C ARG A 613 0.48 -25.71 23.94
N ASN A 614 0.75 -25.63 25.26
CA ASN A 614 1.82 -26.40 25.92
C ASN A 614 3.22 -26.21 25.27
N GLY A 615 3.53 -24.99 24.84
CA GLY A 615 4.81 -24.62 24.25
C GLY A 615 4.91 -24.80 22.73
N GLN A 616 3.92 -25.38 22.06
CA GLN A 616 3.85 -25.33 20.59
C GLN A 616 3.55 -23.89 20.16
N SER A 617 4.51 -23.23 19.51
CA SER A 617 4.36 -21.92 18.87
C SER A 617 3.90 -22.07 17.42
N LEU A 618 3.08 -21.12 16.95
CA LEU A 618 2.56 -21.01 15.60
C LEU A 618 2.75 -19.56 15.13
N GLN A 619 3.12 -19.37 13.88
CA GLN A 619 3.08 -18.08 13.20
C GLN A 619 1.63 -17.54 13.20
N PRO A 620 1.32 -16.37 13.78
CA PRO A 620 -0.02 -15.83 13.70
C PRO A 620 -0.34 -15.45 12.24
N THR A 621 -1.59 -15.58 11.81
CA THR A 621 -1.97 -15.22 10.42
C THR A 621 -3.25 -14.40 10.34
N PHE A 622 -3.25 -13.43 9.43
CA PHE A 622 -4.43 -12.69 8.99
C PHE A 622 -5.13 -13.29 7.76
N VAL A 623 -4.48 -14.21 7.02
CA VAL A 623 -4.93 -14.73 5.73
C VAL A 623 -5.21 -16.24 5.81
N LEU A 624 -6.37 -16.64 5.28
CA LEU A 624 -6.84 -18.02 5.18
C LEU A 624 -6.80 -18.56 3.74
N SER A 625 -7.02 -17.71 2.75
CA SER A 625 -6.99 -18.07 1.33
C SER A 625 -6.28 -16.97 0.52
N PRO A 626 -5.27 -17.32 -0.32
CA PRO A 626 -4.68 -18.66 -0.43
C PRO A 626 -4.01 -19.11 0.87
N ALA A 627 -3.94 -20.42 1.09
CA ALA A 627 -3.38 -20.99 2.31
C ALA A 627 -1.85 -21.08 2.21
N SER A 628 -1.16 -20.20 2.95
CA SER A 628 0.30 -20.26 3.09
C SER A 628 0.72 -21.29 4.15
N PRO A 629 1.85 -22.00 3.99
CA PRO A 629 2.43 -22.83 5.04
C PRO A 629 2.71 -22.00 6.30
N GLN A 630 2.09 -22.38 7.42
CA GLN A 630 2.25 -21.71 8.71
C GLN A 630 3.51 -22.23 9.41
N ALA A 631 4.48 -21.36 9.67
CA ALA A 631 5.67 -21.72 10.45
C ALA A 631 5.27 -22.10 11.89
N SER A 632 5.96 -23.09 12.44
CA SER A 632 5.74 -23.56 13.81
C SER A 632 7.01 -24.12 14.42
N HIS A 633 7.12 -24.01 15.74
CA HIS A 633 8.22 -24.59 16.52
C HIS A 633 7.73 -24.94 17.92
N THR A 634 8.40 -25.88 18.59
CA THR A 634 8.02 -26.29 19.96
C THR A 634 9.04 -25.84 20.98
N VAL A 635 8.61 -25.02 21.93
CA VAL A 635 9.35 -24.70 23.15
C VAL A 635 9.05 -25.79 24.18
N LYS A 636 10.07 -26.46 24.71
CA LYS A 636 9.89 -27.46 25.77
C LYS A 636 9.58 -26.75 27.08
N LEU A 637 8.34 -26.84 27.53
CA LEU A 637 7.88 -26.33 28.82
C LEU A 637 7.73 -27.48 29.83
N ASP A 638 8.01 -27.21 31.10
CA ASP A 638 7.66 -28.13 32.18
C ASP A 638 6.14 -28.14 32.38
N ALA A 639 5.51 -29.31 32.27
CA ALA A 639 4.05 -29.44 32.29
C ALA A 639 3.43 -29.11 33.66
N ALA A 640 4.15 -29.40 34.76
CA ALA A 640 3.65 -29.10 36.10
C ALA A 640 3.79 -27.62 36.45
N GLY A 641 4.90 -27.00 36.04
CA GLY A 641 5.15 -25.57 36.12
C GLY A 641 4.19 -24.77 35.23
N LEU A 642 3.89 -25.23 34.01
CA LEU A 642 2.86 -24.62 33.18
C LEU A 642 1.48 -24.69 33.82
N LYS A 643 1.14 -25.80 34.50
CA LYS A 643 -0.11 -25.89 35.28
C LYS A 643 -0.16 -24.84 36.39
N GLN A 644 0.95 -24.57 37.08
CA GLN A 644 1.04 -23.48 38.07
C GLN A 644 0.84 -22.10 37.43
N VAL A 645 1.41 -21.87 36.24
CA VAL A 645 1.23 -20.62 35.49
C VAL A 645 -0.23 -20.39 35.10
N ILE A 646 -0.88 -21.41 34.53
CA ILE A 646 -2.30 -21.35 34.12
C ILE A 646 -3.21 -21.17 35.34
N GLN A 647 -2.92 -21.87 36.45
CA GLN A 647 -3.66 -21.74 37.71
C GLN A 647 -3.58 -20.31 38.25
N GLY A 648 -2.38 -19.71 38.31
CA GLY A 648 -2.20 -18.34 38.79
C GLY A 648 -2.91 -17.31 37.92
N MET A 649 -2.93 -17.51 36.59
CA MET A 649 -3.70 -16.68 35.67
C MET A 649 -5.22 -16.81 35.85
N TYR A 650 -5.72 -18.02 36.15
CA TYR A 650 -7.12 -18.25 36.48
C TYR A 650 -7.51 -17.55 37.78
N GLU A 651 -6.66 -17.65 38.82
CA GLU A 651 -6.85 -17.00 40.12
C GLU A 651 -6.85 -15.46 39.99
N SER A 652 -5.95 -14.86 39.20
CA SER A 652 -5.96 -13.40 38.92
C SER A 652 -7.31 -12.84 38.41
N VAL A 653 -8.23 -13.68 37.94
CA VAL A 653 -9.55 -13.28 37.42
C VAL A 653 -10.70 -13.77 38.31
N ASN A 654 -10.56 -14.93 38.97
CA ASN A 654 -11.64 -15.62 39.67
C ASN A 654 -11.52 -15.59 41.20
N ASP A 655 -10.33 -15.32 41.72
CA ASP A 655 -10.10 -15.18 43.16
C ASP A 655 -10.69 -13.86 43.67
N ARG A 656 -11.16 -13.86 44.92
CA ARG A 656 -11.79 -12.73 45.60
C ARG A 656 -10.98 -12.22 46.80
N ARG A 657 -9.75 -12.74 46.98
CA ARG A 657 -8.80 -12.32 48.02
C ARG A 657 -8.33 -10.86 47.85
#